data_AF-A0A369S7B6-F1
#
_entry.id   AF-A0A369S7B6-F1
#
_cell.length_a   1.000
_cell.length_b   1.000
_cell.length_c   1.000
_cell.angle_alpha   90.00
_cell.angle_beta   90.00
_cell.angle_gamma   90.00
#
_symmetry.space_group_name_H-M   'P 1'
#
loop_
_entity.id
_entity.type
_entity.pdbx_description
1 polymer ?
#
loop_
_entity_poly.entity_id
_entity_poly.type
_entity_poly.pdbx_seq_one_letter_code
_entity_poly.pdbx_strand_id
1 'polypeptide(L)'
;MASEEDIKSFKNEQTSPSKDQEAVVEVKRNTTHRKLFIGLIITGLALIIAVIPITIMAYRNESPGEQSGLGQSTDNPLPTENSTFASTTSATTTRTASGIPVVSTNSPTSRPPIMISTTREPTVGDPTQPSTCNQIAGYQRFDCFPDVVKRSQSGCIARGCCWNPISEPKNAPSCYYPPNYTTYYGQQVQNVSFGQRVIVNRRLDQPALYHSPAISLRVDIQHQTASRLRIKITDRNSARYQVPIQQFPDMKESDQGNRNPLYHVQVNTNPFSIKITRKSTGQVIMDTSVGGFIYEDQFLQISSKLSSTWLYGLGEHERQNYRHQDWNWHRWGMFASDNMPDANQNLYGVHPMYLNIEDNVGNAHAVLLINSNALEAVLTPSPGITWRTIGGILDFIVFLGPSPQDVINQYIKTIGLPYFPPYWALGFQLSRWGYNSLDRVKEVVKEMKDAGIPQDVQYGDIDYMQDRMDFTYNKESFSGLPEFVRHLHAEGQKYVIVLDPAIRSNRPGFYRPYSEGLTRNIFIRDENGMLIRGQVWPQTTSVYPDFTNSLSHSWWQDQIVNFHKNISFDGLWLDMNEPSNFVSGSISGCPRNNFNNPPYKPAAISGNRIYDKTLCMHGKQTWGDHYNVHNLYGYSQMEPSMKALRAAVKQRGMIISRSTFTGSGRFGGHNLGDNWSGWQSMSNSIIGSLEFNMFGVPYVSL
;
A
#
# COMPACT_ATOMS: atom_id res chain seq x y z
N MET A 1 -24.28 -47.00 -5.75
CA MET A 1 -24.59 -47.83 -6.94
C MET A 1 -24.43 -46.90 -8.13
N ALA A 2 -23.56 -47.13 -9.12
CA ALA A 2 -22.52 -48.13 -9.38
C ALA A 2 -21.53 -47.47 -10.40
N SER A 3 -20.32 -47.92 -10.71
CA SER A 3 -19.36 -48.88 -10.12
C SER A 3 -17.98 -48.55 -10.71
N GLU A 4 -16.88 -48.93 -10.03
CA GLU A 4 -15.52 -48.79 -10.57
C GLU A 4 -15.18 -49.97 -11.49
N GLU A 5 -14.80 -49.72 -12.75
CA GLU A 5 -13.98 -50.62 -13.57
C GLU A 5 -13.48 -49.88 -14.82
N ASP A 6 -12.15 -49.68 -14.92
CA ASP A 6 -11.34 -49.56 -16.16
C ASP A 6 -9.98 -48.89 -15.86
N ILE A 7 -9.12 -49.60 -15.11
CA ILE A 7 -7.68 -49.31 -15.04
C ILE A 7 -6.91 -50.62 -15.16
N LYS A 8 -5.96 -50.66 -16.12
CA LYS A 8 -4.91 -51.66 -16.41
C LYS A 8 -5.14 -52.56 -17.64
N SER A 9 -4.53 -52.16 -18.75
CA SER A 9 -3.80 -53.10 -19.63
C SER A 9 -2.87 -52.32 -20.55
N PHE A 10 -1.56 -52.54 -20.43
CA PHE A 10 -0.61 -52.74 -21.53
C PHE A 10 0.82 -52.77 -20.97
N LYS A 11 1.48 -53.92 -21.10
CA LYS A 11 2.91 -54.11 -20.80
C LYS A 11 3.50 -55.10 -21.81
N ASN A 12 4.58 -54.67 -22.45
CA ASN A 12 5.69 -55.41 -23.06
C ASN A 12 5.44 -56.73 -23.81
N GLU A 13 5.98 -56.81 -25.03
CA GLU A 13 6.95 -57.87 -25.34
C GLU A 13 8.03 -57.38 -26.32
N GLN A 14 9.20 -58.06 -26.36
CA GLN A 14 10.42 -57.66 -27.09
C GLN A 14 10.75 -58.66 -28.22
N THR A 15 11.44 -58.22 -29.28
CA THR A 15 12.52 -59.00 -29.94
C THR A 15 13.43 -58.13 -30.83
N SER A 16 14.74 -58.42 -30.79
CA SER A 16 15.82 -58.03 -31.73
C SER A 16 16.65 -59.33 -32.05
N PRO A 17 17.80 -59.38 -32.79
CA PRO A 17 18.55 -58.34 -33.53
C PRO A 17 19.23 -58.78 -34.88
N SER A 18 19.76 -57.82 -35.65
CA SER A 18 21.08 -57.88 -36.36
C SER A 18 21.41 -56.47 -36.94
N LYS A 19 22.43 -55.73 -36.50
CA LYS A 19 23.90 -55.82 -36.67
C LYS A 19 24.47 -55.42 -38.05
N ASP A 20 25.28 -54.37 -37.99
CA ASP A 20 26.48 -54.08 -38.81
C ASP A 20 26.32 -53.64 -40.28
N GLN A 21 25.67 -52.49 -40.53
CA GLN A 21 26.00 -51.67 -41.73
C GLN A 21 25.69 -50.15 -41.71
N GLU A 22 25.90 -49.42 -40.60
CA GLU A 22 25.72 -47.94 -40.63
C GLU A 22 26.73 -47.10 -39.81
N ALA A 23 27.66 -47.73 -39.07
CA ALA A 23 28.58 -47.05 -38.15
C ALA A 23 29.77 -46.29 -38.79
N VAL A 24 29.74 -45.99 -40.10
CA VAL A 24 30.85 -45.35 -40.84
C VAL A 24 30.52 -43.92 -41.29
N VAL A 25 29.24 -43.50 -41.24
CA VAL A 25 28.81 -42.18 -41.75
C VAL A 25 28.85 -41.09 -40.67
N GLU A 26 28.70 -41.44 -39.38
CA GLU A 26 28.49 -40.44 -38.31
C GLU A 26 29.79 -39.84 -37.74
N VAL A 27 30.94 -40.53 -37.87
CA VAL A 27 32.24 -40.05 -37.35
C VAL A 27 32.84 -38.92 -38.21
N LYS A 28 32.44 -38.78 -39.48
CA LYS A 28 32.95 -37.73 -40.39
C LYS A 28 32.16 -36.40 -40.37
N ARG A 29 30.95 -36.36 -39.78
CA ARG A 29 30.14 -35.12 -39.71
C ARG A 29 30.46 -34.24 -38.50
N ASN A 30 30.93 -34.84 -37.40
CA ASN A 30 31.13 -34.15 -36.13
C ASN A 30 32.47 -33.40 -35.98
N THR A 31 33.40 -33.55 -36.93
CA THR A 31 34.73 -32.89 -36.87
C THR A 31 34.80 -31.56 -37.65
N THR A 32 33.86 -31.32 -38.57
CA THR A 32 33.91 -30.17 -39.49
C THR A 32 33.26 -28.91 -38.90
N HIS A 33 32.10 -29.05 -38.24
CA HIS A 33 31.42 -27.90 -37.60
C HIS A 33 32.18 -27.33 -36.39
N ARG A 34 32.91 -28.17 -35.64
CA ARG A 34 33.71 -27.73 -34.49
C ARG A 34 34.92 -26.86 -34.88
N LYS A 35 35.40 -26.93 -36.13
CA LYS A 35 36.51 -26.09 -36.62
C LYS A 35 36.03 -24.73 -37.16
N LEU A 36 34.80 -24.64 -37.68
CA LEU A 36 34.23 -23.35 -38.11
C LEU A 36 33.87 -22.44 -36.93
N PHE A 37 33.35 -23.01 -35.83
CA PHE A 37 32.88 -22.23 -34.68
C PHE A 37 34.03 -21.57 -33.87
N ILE A 38 35.20 -22.20 -33.83
CA ILE A 38 36.39 -21.65 -33.15
C ILE A 38 37.01 -20.50 -33.95
N GLY A 39 36.95 -20.54 -35.29
CA GLY A 39 37.49 -19.48 -36.15
C GLY A 39 36.75 -18.14 -35.99
N LEU A 40 35.43 -18.16 -35.84
CA LEU A 40 34.60 -16.95 -35.68
C LEU A 40 34.74 -16.27 -34.31
N ILE A 41 35.02 -17.04 -33.25
CA ILE A 41 35.24 -16.49 -31.90
C ILE A 41 36.59 -15.74 -31.82
N ILE A 42 37.61 -16.23 -32.54
CA ILE A 42 38.96 -15.63 -32.54
C ILE A 42 39.01 -14.30 -33.32
N THR A 43 38.24 -14.14 -34.40
CA THR A 43 38.13 -12.84 -35.11
C THR A 43 37.24 -11.82 -34.40
N GLY A 44 36.22 -12.26 -33.63
CA GLY A 44 35.36 -11.36 -32.87
C GLY A 44 36.06 -10.68 -31.69
N LEU A 45 36.86 -11.42 -30.89
CA LEU A 45 37.55 -10.85 -29.73
C LEU A 45 38.64 -9.82 -30.10
N ALA A 46 39.26 -9.95 -31.27
CA ALA A 46 40.31 -9.03 -31.73
C ALA A 46 39.82 -7.59 -31.96
N LEU A 47 38.52 -7.41 -32.25
CA LEU A 47 37.90 -6.10 -32.52
C LEU A 47 37.45 -5.34 -31.27
N ILE A 48 37.25 -6.03 -30.14
CA ILE A 48 36.77 -5.41 -28.89
C ILE A 48 37.94 -4.86 -28.03
N ILE A 49 39.15 -5.39 -28.22
CA ILE A 49 40.34 -4.98 -27.45
C ILE A 49 41.01 -3.70 -28.03
N ALA A 50 40.64 -3.26 -29.24
CA ALA A 50 41.30 -2.16 -29.94
C ALA A 50 40.71 -0.75 -29.72
N VAL A 51 39.58 -0.60 -29.03
CA VAL A 51 38.80 0.67 -28.99
C VAL A 51 38.71 1.32 -27.59
N ILE A 52 39.34 0.74 -26.58
CA ILE A 52 39.44 1.32 -25.22
C ILE A 52 40.91 1.19 -24.77
N PRO A 53 41.80 2.16 -25.11
CA PRO A 53 41.88 3.37 -24.28
C PRO A 53 42.46 4.62 -25.00
N ILE A 54 41.68 5.41 -25.74
CA ILE A 54 42.12 6.75 -26.24
C ILE A 54 41.02 7.82 -26.09
N THR A 55 40.52 8.05 -24.86
CA THR A 55 39.83 9.31 -24.51
C THR A 55 39.86 9.65 -23.00
N ILE A 56 40.89 9.21 -22.28
CA ILE A 56 41.18 9.66 -20.91
C ILE A 56 42.64 10.11 -20.85
N MET A 57 42.93 11.34 -21.31
CA MET A 57 44.11 12.15 -20.94
C MET A 57 44.15 13.50 -21.69
N ALA A 58 43.20 14.40 -21.41
CA ALA A 58 43.32 15.86 -21.51
C ALA A 58 41.99 16.52 -21.08
N TYR A 59 41.94 17.55 -20.24
CA TYR A 59 42.87 18.02 -19.20
C TYR A 59 42.03 18.80 -18.16
N ARG A 60 42.43 18.86 -16.89
CA ARG A 60 41.73 19.70 -15.87
C ARG A 60 42.10 21.17 -16.04
N ASN A 61 41.14 22.10 -15.86
CA ASN A 61 41.16 23.06 -14.72
C ASN A 61 40.02 24.11 -14.77
N GLU A 62 39.54 24.45 -13.56
CA GLU A 62 39.19 25.78 -13.02
C GLU A 62 38.19 26.74 -13.74
N SER A 63 37.14 27.11 -12.99
CA SER A 63 36.44 28.42 -13.02
C SER A 63 37.21 29.44 -12.15
N PRO A 64 36.99 30.79 -12.17
CA PRO A 64 35.77 31.52 -12.57
C PRO A 64 35.99 32.87 -13.33
N GLY A 65 34.92 33.62 -13.67
CA GLY A 65 35.02 35.07 -13.91
C GLY A 65 34.10 35.73 -14.96
N GLU A 66 33.33 36.70 -14.49
CA GLU A 66 32.56 37.80 -15.11
C GLU A 66 32.72 38.31 -16.58
N GLN A 67 31.56 38.79 -17.07
CA GLN A 67 31.27 40.01 -17.87
C GLN A 67 31.54 40.14 -19.40
N SER A 68 30.56 40.79 -20.06
CA SER A 68 30.51 41.35 -21.43
C SER A 68 30.56 40.34 -22.60
N GLY A 69 29.93 40.55 -23.75
CA GLY A 69 29.01 41.62 -24.20
C GLY A 69 28.95 41.68 -25.74
N LEU A 70 27.78 41.99 -26.32
CA LEU A 70 27.49 42.14 -27.77
C LEU A 70 27.56 40.81 -28.59
N GLY A 71 26.65 40.52 -29.54
CA GLY A 71 25.38 41.17 -29.89
C GLY A 71 24.71 40.50 -31.11
N GLN A 72 23.37 40.64 -31.20
CA GLN A 72 22.51 40.75 -32.41
C GLN A 72 22.72 39.78 -33.61
N SER A 73 21.70 39.27 -34.32
CA SER A 73 20.23 39.30 -34.27
C SER A 73 19.72 38.25 -35.32
N THR A 74 18.47 37.99 -35.69
CA THR A 74 17.11 38.59 -35.57
C THR A 74 16.10 37.40 -35.50
N ASP A 75 14.77 37.50 -35.31
CA ASP A 75 13.84 38.65 -35.21
C ASP A 75 12.67 38.36 -34.22
N ASN A 76 11.55 39.07 -34.34
CA ASN A 76 10.33 39.04 -33.51
C ASN A 76 9.09 39.28 -34.45
N PRO A 77 7.89 39.81 -34.04
CA PRO A 77 7.32 40.10 -32.71
C PRO A 77 5.86 39.63 -32.46
N LEU A 78 5.44 39.76 -31.18
CA LEU A 78 4.04 40.01 -30.75
C LEU A 78 3.79 41.53 -30.59
N PRO A 79 2.54 42.04 -30.71
CA PRO A 79 2.22 43.44 -30.42
C PRO A 79 1.65 43.67 -29.01
N THR A 80 2.02 44.81 -28.41
CA THR A 80 1.34 45.44 -27.26
C THR A 80 1.38 46.97 -27.42
N GLU A 81 0.29 47.67 -27.14
CA GLU A 81 0.25 49.14 -27.12
C GLU A 81 0.06 49.70 -25.69
N ASN A 82 0.72 50.83 -25.43
CA ASN A 82 0.39 51.80 -24.36
C ASN A 82 -0.25 53.02 -25.04
N SER A 83 -1.04 53.91 -24.41
CA SER A 83 -0.60 54.89 -23.39
C SER A 83 -1.62 56.05 -23.27
N THR A 84 -1.51 56.86 -22.20
CA THR A 84 -1.79 58.33 -22.01
C THR A 84 -2.29 58.58 -20.56
N PHE A 85 -1.70 59.41 -19.66
CA PHE A 85 -1.33 60.85 -19.63
C PHE A 85 -2.55 61.83 -19.69
N ALA A 86 -2.72 62.90 -18.88
CA ALA A 86 -1.83 63.63 -17.94
C ALA A 86 -2.57 64.40 -16.78
N SER A 87 -1.91 65.42 -16.18
CA SER A 87 -2.12 66.19 -14.92
C SER A 87 -3.33 67.20 -14.85
N THR A 88 -3.61 68.06 -13.82
CA THR A 88 -2.74 68.92 -12.95
C THR A 88 -3.49 69.68 -11.78
N THR A 89 -2.77 70.13 -10.72
CA THR A 89 -3.01 71.30 -9.78
C THR A 89 -4.24 71.31 -8.79
N SER A 90 -4.28 71.87 -7.55
CA SER A 90 -3.44 72.86 -6.79
C SER A 90 -3.49 72.74 -5.22
N ALA A 91 -2.51 73.37 -4.53
CA ALA A 91 -2.26 73.79 -3.11
C ALA A 91 -3.42 73.94 -2.04
N THR A 92 -3.25 74.11 -0.70
CA THR A 92 -2.12 74.60 0.19
C THR A 92 -2.27 74.23 1.70
N THR A 93 -1.16 74.15 2.47
CA THR A 93 -1.02 74.25 3.98
C THR A 93 -1.64 73.13 4.88
N THR A 94 -1.07 72.67 6.02
CA THR A 94 -0.06 73.23 6.96
C THR A 94 0.81 72.13 7.64
N ARG A 95 1.91 72.51 8.33
CA ARG A 95 2.89 71.67 9.09
C ARG A 95 2.25 70.99 10.34
N THR A 96 2.83 70.01 11.06
CA THR A 96 4.24 69.69 11.44
C THR A 96 4.53 68.19 11.66
N ALA A 97 5.81 67.80 11.56
CA ALA A 97 6.37 66.47 11.88
C ALA A 97 6.79 66.37 13.38
N SER A 98 7.44 65.35 13.98
CA SER A 98 8.09 64.08 13.57
C SER A 98 8.57 63.34 14.85
N GLY A 99 8.95 62.04 14.78
CA GLY A 99 10.02 61.49 15.63
C GLY A 99 9.70 60.24 16.48
N ILE A 100 10.71 59.37 16.65
CA ILE A 100 10.70 58.11 17.42
C ILE A 100 11.82 58.20 18.54
N PRO A 101 12.22 57.15 19.32
CA PRO A 101 11.87 56.97 20.74
C PRO A 101 13.05 57.02 21.77
N VAL A 102 12.79 56.47 22.97
CA VAL A 102 13.69 55.81 23.98
C VAL A 102 14.03 56.60 25.28
N VAL A 103 14.08 55.82 26.38
CA VAL A 103 14.75 55.99 27.71
C VAL A 103 13.83 56.23 28.93
N SER A 104 14.19 55.57 30.04
CA SER A 104 13.45 55.32 31.30
C SER A 104 13.56 56.42 32.38
N THR A 105 12.66 56.40 33.39
CA THR A 105 12.99 56.73 34.80
C THR A 105 11.97 56.09 35.79
N ASN A 106 12.20 56.23 37.10
CA ASN A 106 11.71 55.36 38.19
C ASN A 106 10.33 55.71 38.83
N SER A 107 9.77 54.68 39.50
CA SER A 107 8.94 54.56 40.75
C SER A 107 8.63 55.81 41.64
N PRO A 108 7.77 55.74 42.70
CA PRO A 108 7.06 54.59 43.31
C PRO A 108 5.58 54.84 43.77
N THR A 109 4.91 53.81 44.31
CA THR A 109 3.97 53.96 45.45
C THR A 109 3.88 52.65 46.23
N SER A 110 3.61 52.72 47.54
CA SER A 110 3.96 51.67 48.51
C SER A 110 2.82 51.25 49.44
N ARG A 111 2.86 49.99 49.91
CA ARG A 111 2.43 49.54 51.26
C ARG A 111 3.00 48.13 51.57
N PRO A 112 3.09 47.71 52.85
CA PRO A 112 4.22 46.94 53.38
C PRO A 112 4.09 45.41 53.33
N PRO A 113 5.19 44.66 53.51
CA PRO A 113 5.22 43.20 53.39
C PRO A 113 4.74 42.47 54.65
N ILE A 114 4.03 41.37 54.45
CA ILE A 114 3.84 40.31 55.44
C ILE A 114 4.85 39.20 55.11
N MET A 115 5.70 38.83 56.07
CA MET A 115 6.60 37.69 55.88
C MET A 115 5.81 36.38 55.87
N ILE A 116 5.85 35.67 54.74
CA ILE A 116 5.47 34.26 54.65
C ILE A 116 6.71 33.49 54.22
N SER A 117 7.02 32.43 54.97
CA SER A 117 8.19 31.58 54.77
C SER A 117 8.22 30.98 53.37
N THR A 118 9.30 31.20 52.63
CA THR A 118 9.56 30.51 51.37
C THR A 118 9.98 29.07 51.64
N THR A 119 9.00 28.17 51.74
CA THR A 119 9.26 26.75 51.53
C THR A 119 9.81 26.57 50.11
N ARG A 120 10.99 25.95 50.01
CA ARG A 120 11.63 25.61 48.73
C ARG A 120 10.62 24.99 47.76
N GLU A 121 10.50 25.55 46.57
CA GLU A 121 10.07 24.76 45.42
C GLU A 121 11.04 23.58 45.27
N PRO A 122 10.56 22.34 45.06
CA PRO A 122 11.44 21.24 44.75
C PRO A 122 12.08 21.50 43.38
N THR A 123 13.40 21.68 43.37
CA THR A 123 14.19 21.63 42.13
C THR A 123 13.92 20.28 41.46
N VAL A 124 13.08 20.28 40.42
CA VAL A 124 12.88 19.11 39.57
C VAL A 124 14.24 18.83 38.93
N GLY A 125 14.90 17.77 39.41
CA GLY A 125 16.15 17.31 38.82
C GLY A 125 15.91 16.98 37.35
N ASP A 126 16.83 17.42 36.49
CA ASP A 126 16.82 17.12 35.06
C ASP A 126 16.64 15.60 34.89
N PRO A 127 15.58 15.12 34.19
CA PRO A 127 15.19 13.72 34.24
C PRO A 127 16.34 12.85 33.74
N THR A 128 16.78 11.91 34.58
CA THR A 128 17.91 11.05 34.29
C THR A 128 17.49 9.85 33.45
N GLN A 129 18.32 9.46 32.48
CA GLN A 129 18.07 8.28 31.65
C GLN A 129 18.09 6.98 32.49
N PRO A 130 17.36 5.93 32.08
CA PRO A 130 17.41 4.63 32.75
C PRO A 130 18.85 4.09 32.92
N SER A 131 19.19 3.56 34.09
CA SER A 131 20.54 3.03 34.37
C SER A 131 20.92 1.82 33.51
N THR A 132 19.93 1.18 32.88
CA THR A 132 20.09 0.02 31.99
C THR A 132 20.41 0.38 30.53
N CYS A 133 20.45 1.67 30.15
CA CYS A 133 20.60 2.07 28.75
C CYS A 133 21.88 1.57 28.07
N ASN A 134 22.97 1.43 28.83
CA ASN A 134 24.26 0.94 28.31
C ASN A 134 24.25 -0.57 27.94
N GLN A 135 23.14 -1.28 28.15
CA GLN A 135 23.03 -2.74 27.93
C GLN A 135 22.56 -3.12 26.50
N ILE A 136 22.22 -2.15 25.64
CA ILE A 136 21.66 -2.42 24.30
C ILE A 136 22.61 -1.90 23.21
N ALA A 137 23.19 -2.82 22.44
CA ALA A 137 24.00 -2.50 21.28
C ALA A 137 23.14 -1.86 20.17
N GLY A 138 23.70 -0.96 19.36
CA GLY A 138 22.92 -0.17 18.40
C GLY A 138 22.03 -0.98 17.46
N TYR A 139 22.55 -2.08 16.91
CA TYR A 139 21.83 -3.00 16.01
C TYR A 139 20.66 -3.74 16.67
N GLN A 140 20.55 -3.70 18.00
CA GLN A 140 19.46 -4.31 18.78
C GLN A 140 18.40 -3.29 19.22
N ARG A 141 18.59 -1.99 18.94
CA ARG A 141 17.70 -0.92 19.41
C ARG A 141 16.37 -0.92 18.65
N PHE A 142 15.27 -0.86 19.40
CA PHE A 142 13.93 -0.58 18.88
C PHE A 142 13.56 0.89 19.19
N ASP A 143 13.12 1.62 18.17
CA ASP A 143 12.85 3.07 18.22
C ASP A 143 11.64 3.40 19.12
N CYS A 144 11.87 4.20 20.16
CA CYS A 144 10.87 4.63 21.14
C CYS A 144 10.19 5.97 20.80
N PHE A 145 10.78 6.75 19.89
CA PHE A 145 10.24 8.06 19.50
C PHE A 145 10.20 8.16 17.96
N PRO A 146 9.27 7.43 17.31
CA PRO A 146 9.27 7.27 15.86
C PRO A 146 8.83 8.49 15.05
N ASP A 147 8.23 9.47 15.72
CA ASP A 147 7.99 10.82 15.19
C ASP A 147 9.33 11.57 15.18
N VAL A 148 10.01 11.52 14.05
CA VAL A 148 11.36 12.10 13.87
C VAL A 148 11.37 13.62 13.95
N VAL A 149 10.26 14.28 13.64
CA VAL A 149 10.15 15.75 13.64
C VAL A 149 10.01 16.28 15.06
N LYS A 150 9.29 15.57 15.93
CA LYS A 150 9.13 15.93 17.36
C LYS A 150 10.22 15.35 18.27
N ARG A 151 11.15 14.55 17.76
CA ARG A 151 12.16 13.83 18.55
C ARG A 151 13.16 14.78 19.22
N SER A 152 13.31 14.66 20.53
CA SER A 152 14.32 15.37 21.33
C SER A 152 14.86 14.49 22.46
N GLN A 153 16.00 14.86 23.06
CA GLN A 153 16.56 14.16 24.22
C GLN A 153 15.60 14.20 25.41
N SER A 154 15.13 15.39 25.80
CA SER A 154 14.18 15.56 26.90
C SER A 154 12.88 14.80 26.65
N GLY A 155 12.34 14.85 25.43
CA GLY A 155 11.17 14.09 25.03
C GLY A 155 11.40 12.58 25.03
N CYS A 156 12.61 12.10 24.72
CA CYS A 156 12.96 10.69 24.83
C CYS A 156 12.96 10.21 26.28
N ILE A 157 13.63 10.95 27.18
CA ILE A 157 13.72 10.58 28.59
C ILE A 157 12.35 10.71 29.28
N ALA A 158 11.55 11.71 28.91
CA ALA A 158 10.17 11.86 29.38
C ALA A 158 9.25 10.68 28.98
N ARG A 159 9.60 9.90 27.94
CA ARG A 159 8.92 8.63 27.59
C ARG A 159 9.40 7.42 28.41
N GLY A 160 10.33 7.61 29.34
CA GLY A 160 11.01 6.53 30.08
C GLY A 160 12.05 5.78 29.22
N CYS A 161 12.54 6.40 28.15
CA CYS A 161 13.40 5.75 27.17
C CYS A 161 14.86 6.19 27.23
N CYS A 162 15.71 5.40 26.57
CA CYS A 162 17.14 5.61 26.51
C CYS A 162 17.52 6.57 25.38
N TRP A 163 18.34 7.56 25.70
CA TRP A 163 18.89 8.49 24.72
C TRP A 163 20.39 8.22 24.52
N ASN A 164 20.78 7.94 23.28
CA ASN A 164 22.17 7.97 22.86
C ASN A 164 22.25 8.67 21.49
N PRO A 165 22.84 9.87 21.39
CA PRO A 165 22.93 10.59 20.11
C PRO A 165 23.81 9.84 19.09
N ILE A 166 24.72 8.97 19.55
CA ILE A 166 25.56 8.14 18.69
C ILE A 166 24.70 7.01 18.10
N SER A 167 24.43 7.17 16.80
CA SER A 167 23.63 6.28 15.98
C SER A 167 24.57 5.30 15.26
N GLU A 168 25.17 4.39 16.03
CA GLU A 168 26.11 3.37 15.52
C GLU A 168 25.52 1.95 15.73
N PRO A 169 25.29 1.15 14.68
CA PRO A 169 25.54 1.45 13.27
C PRO A 169 24.64 2.58 12.73
N LYS A 170 25.07 3.25 11.66
CA LYS A 170 24.35 4.34 10.99
C LYS A 170 22.85 4.03 10.85
N ASN A 171 21.99 4.98 11.24
CA ASN A 171 20.52 4.89 11.36
C ASN A 171 19.98 4.21 12.64
N ALA A 172 20.82 3.66 13.52
CA ALA A 172 20.36 3.14 14.82
C ALA A 172 19.62 4.25 15.61
N PRO A 173 18.41 4.00 16.13
CA PRO A 173 17.60 5.05 16.72
C PRO A 173 18.28 5.63 17.96
N SER A 174 18.38 6.96 17.98
CA SER A 174 18.96 7.70 19.10
C SER A 174 18.06 7.68 20.35
N CYS A 175 16.76 7.49 20.17
CA CYS A 175 15.81 7.21 21.26
C CYS A 175 15.29 5.77 21.16
N TYR A 176 15.57 4.94 22.16
CA TYR A 176 15.27 3.51 22.12
C TYR A 176 14.72 2.98 23.46
N TYR A 177 13.99 1.87 23.39
CA TYR A 177 13.45 1.23 24.60
C TYR A 177 14.56 0.63 25.48
N PRO A 178 14.58 0.86 26.80
CA PRO A 178 15.43 0.12 27.73
C PRO A 178 14.99 -1.36 27.83
N PRO A 179 15.85 -2.25 28.37
CA PRO A 179 15.45 -3.59 28.75
C PRO A 179 14.24 -3.56 29.70
N ASN A 180 13.30 -4.47 29.50
CA ASN A 180 12.06 -4.59 30.29
C ASN A 180 11.14 -3.33 30.28
N TYR A 181 11.22 -2.48 29.24
CA TYR A 181 10.27 -1.36 29.08
C TYR A 181 8.82 -1.85 29.07
N THR A 182 8.07 -1.54 30.13
CA THR A 182 6.76 -2.13 30.42
C THR A 182 5.67 -1.07 30.48
N THR A 183 4.84 -1.00 29.45
CA THR A 183 3.62 -0.18 29.37
C THR A 183 2.37 -0.91 29.87
N TYR A 184 2.38 -2.24 29.81
CA TYR A 184 1.24 -3.11 30.06
C TYR A 184 1.67 -4.38 30.81
N TYR A 185 0.80 -4.88 31.67
CA TYR A 185 0.98 -6.13 32.40
C TYR A 185 -0.28 -7.01 32.31
N GLY A 186 -0.07 -8.31 32.11
CA GLY A 186 -1.11 -9.33 32.09
C GLY A 186 -1.52 -9.79 33.48
N GLN A 187 -2.77 -10.20 33.59
CA GLN A 187 -3.27 -11.09 34.65
C GLN A 187 -2.84 -12.54 34.37
N GLN A 188 -3.27 -13.48 35.21
CA GLN A 188 -3.06 -14.91 34.94
C GLN A 188 -3.65 -15.32 33.59
N VAL A 189 -2.91 -16.11 32.82
CA VAL A 189 -3.38 -16.69 31.55
C VAL A 189 -4.48 -17.70 31.84
N GLN A 190 -5.64 -17.51 31.21
CA GLN A 190 -6.80 -18.38 31.30
C GLN A 190 -6.80 -19.34 30.11
N ASN A 191 -6.91 -20.63 30.36
CA ASN A 191 -7.19 -21.60 29.30
C ASN A 191 -8.69 -21.56 28.99
N VAL A 192 -9.03 -21.35 27.73
CA VAL A 192 -10.41 -21.28 27.22
C VAL A 192 -10.60 -22.33 26.13
N SER A 193 -11.84 -22.63 25.77
CA SER A 193 -12.23 -23.61 24.75
C SER A 193 -11.41 -23.52 23.45
N PHE A 194 -11.22 -22.29 22.93
CA PHE A 194 -10.51 -22.02 21.69
C PHE A 194 -8.98 -21.91 21.80
N GLY A 195 -8.41 -21.89 23.02
CA GLY A 195 -6.98 -21.63 23.25
C GLY A 195 -6.70 -20.91 24.57
N GLN A 196 -6.15 -19.71 24.50
CA GLN A 196 -5.74 -18.92 25.67
C GLN A 196 -6.36 -17.53 25.66
N ARG A 197 -6.66 -16.99 26.84
CA ARG A 197 -7.10 -15.62 27.06
C ARG A 197 -6.25 -14.97 28.16
N VAL A 198 -5.84 -13.73 27.97
CA VAL A 198 -5.25 -12.92 29.04
C VAL A 198 -5.80 -11.51 29.03
N ILE A 199 -6.11 -10.99 30.22
CA ILE A 199 -6.49 -9.59 30.42
C ILE A 199 -5.23 -8.81 30.72
N VAL A 200 -4.99 -7.73 29.97
CA VAL A 200 -3.74 -6.96 30.00
C VAL A 200 -4.07 -5.51 30.32
N ASN A 201 -3.54 -4.99 31.43
CA ASN A 201 -3.89 -3.67 31.97
C ASN A 201 -2.74 -2.67 31.82
N ARG A 202 -3.09 -1.41 31.59
CA ARG A 202 -2.13 -0.31 31.44
C ARG A 202 -1.40 -0.05 32.76
N ARG A 203 -0.09 0.12 32.71
CA ARG A 203 0.70 0.72 33.80
C ARG A 203 0.43 2.22 33.88
N LEU A 204 -0.17 2.66 34.99
CA LEU A 204 -0.57 4.06 35.22
C LEU A 204 0.61 4.97 35.62
N ASP A 205 1.73 4.37 36.04
CA ASP A 205 3.02 5.03 36.30
C ASP A 205 3.76 5.46 35.03
N GLN A 206 3.26 5.06 33.85
CA GLN A 206 3.89 5.32 32.56
C GLN A 206 3.07 6.35 31.76
N PRO A 207 3.71 7.35 31.12
CA PRO A 207 3.01 8.40 30.39
C PRO A 207 2.29 7.87 29.15
N ALA A 208 1.18 8.53 28.76
CA ALA A 208 0.61 8.37 27.42
C ALA A 208 1.52 9.03 26.38
N LEU A 209 1.69 8.39 25.22
CA LEU A 209 2.70 8.77 24.23
C LEU A 209 2.10 9.55 23.03
N TYR A 210 0.83 9.27 22.71
CA TYR A 210 0.04 9.81 21.60
C TYR A 210 -1.43 10.07 22.01
N HIS A 211 -1.70 10.11 23.32
CA HIS A 211 -2.98 10.36 24.00
C HIS A 211 -3.97 9.18 24.01
N SER A 212 -4.84 9.15 25.02
CA SER A 212 -5.94 8.18 25.18
C SER A 212 -5.49 6.69 25.17
N PRO A 213 -4.68 6.24 26.16
CA PRO A 213 -4.30 4.84 26.30
C PRO A 213 -5.49 3.97 26.71
N ALA A 214 -5.60 2.78 26.12
CA ALA A 214 -6.60 1.79 26.52
C ALA A 214 -6.23 1.19 27.88
N ILE A 215 -7.12 1.31 28.88
CA ILE A 215 -6.79 0.95 30.27
C ILE A 215 -6.81 -0.57 30.51
N SER A 216 -7.71 -1.31 29.86
CA SER A 216 -7.82 -2.77 29.99
C SER A 216 -8.07 -3.42 28.62
N LEU A 217 -7.14 -4.27 28.21
CA LEU A 217 -7.18 -5.04 26.98
C LEU A 217 -7.57 -6.49 27.27
N ARG A 218 -8.22 -7.14 26.31
CA ARG A 218 -8.38 -8.58 26.21
C ARG A 218 -7.50 -9.06 25.06
N VAL A 219 -6.68 -10.05 25.32
CA VAL A 219 -5.87 -10.76 24.33
C VAL A 219 -6.43 -12.18 24.22
N ASP A 220 -6.99 -12.50 23.06
CA ASP A 220 -7.50 -13.83 22.73
C ASP A 220 -6.54 -14.51 21.74
N ILE A 221 -6.04 -15.69 22.12
CA ILE A 221 -5.11 -16.51 21.34
C ILE A 221 -5.87 -17.78 20.93
N GLN A 222 -6.27 -17.82 19.66
CA GLN A 222 -7.12 -18.85 19.08
C GLN A 222 -6.27 -19.89 18.35
N HIS A 223 -6.32 -21.14 18.80
CA HIS A 223 -5.62 -22.24 18.17
C HIS A 223 -6.45 -22.81 17.01
N GLN A 224 -6.62 -22.03 15.94
CA GLN A 224 -7.66 -22.32 14.93
C GLN A 224 -7.45 -23.63 14.17
N THR A 225 -6.22 -23.94 13.77
CA THR A 225 -5.85 -25.21 13.14
C THR A 225 -4.47 -25.65 13.62
N ALA A 226 -4.02 -26.83 13.18
CA ALA A 226 -2.67 -27.29 13.49
C ALA A 226 -1.58 -26.32 12.98
N SER A 227 -1.82 -25.64 11.85
CA SER A 227 -0.86 -24.71 11.23
C SER A 227 -1.31 -23.24 11.20
N ARG A 228 -2.46 -22.89 11.77
CA ARG A 228 -2.97 -21.51 11.84
C ARG A 228 -3.39 -21.14 13.26
N LEU A 229 -2.93 -19.98 13.73
CA LEU A 229 -3.39 -19.35 14.98
C LEU A 229 -3.79 -17.89 14.74
N ARG A 230 -4.67 -17.35 15.57
CA ARG A 230 -5.05 -15.93 15.57
C ARG A 230 -4.79 -15.32 16.94
N ILE A 231 -4.17 -14.14 16.99
CA ILE A 231 -3.92 -13.36 18.21
C ILE A 231 -4.65 -12.03 18.06
N LYS A 232 -5.69 -11.83 18.86
CA LYS A 232 -6.59 -10.69 18.76
C LYS A 232 -6.57 -9.88 20.05
N ILE A 233 -6.10 -8.64 19.96
CA ILE A 233 -5.97 -7.71 21.09
C ILE A 233 -7.03 -6.63 20.94
N THR A 234 -8.01 -6.60 21.84
CA THR A 234 -9.12 -5.65 21.83
C THR A 234 -9.20 -4.86 23.14
N ASP A 235 -9.52 -3.57 23.07
CA ASP A 235 -9.98 -2.82 24.24
C ASP A 235 -11.27 -3.46 24.81
N ARG A 236 -11.38 -3.52 26.15
CA ARG A 236 -12.54 -4.06 26.87
C ARG A 236 -13.54 -2.97 27.25
N ASN A 237 -13.10 -1.72 27.31
CA ASN A 237 -13.89 -0.58 27.77
C ASN A 237 -14.58 0.14 26.61
N SER A 238 -14.02 0.04 25.39
CA SER A 238 -14.56 0.65 24.18
C SER A 238 -14.50 -0.30 22.98
N ALA A 239 -15.58 -0.36 22.20
CA ALA A 239 -15.59 -1.09 20.94
C ALA A 239 -14.81 -0.30 19.88
N ARG A 240 -13.70 -0.87 19.40
CA ARG A 240 -12.84 -0.25 18.39
C ARG A 240 -13.16 -0.77 16.99
N TYR A 241 -12.82 0.02 15.98
CA TYR A 241 -12.92 -0.40 14.58
C TYR A 241 -12.16 -1.71 14.32
N GLN A 242 -12.79 -2.59 13.54
CA GLN A 242 -12.25 -3.86 13.08
C GLN A 242 -12.57 -4.00 11.60
N VAL A 243 -11.63 -4.53 10.81
CA VAL A 243 -11.80 -4.73 9.37
C VAL A 243 -13.02 -5.64 9.13
N PRO A 244 -14.10 -5.17 8.46
CA PRO A 244 -15.39 -5.87 8.39
C PRO A 244 -15.44 -6.96 7.31
N ILE A 245 -14.32 -7.65 7.07
CA ILE A 245 -14.21 -8.74 6.10
C ILE A 245 -14.56 -10.07 6.80
N GLN A 246 -15.75 -10.57 6.52
CA GLN A 246 -16.32 -11.77 7.16
C GLN A 246 -15.55 -13.07 6.86
N GLN A 247 -14.68 -13.07 5.86
CA GLN A 247 -13.90 -14.26 5.48
C GLN A 247 -12.75 -14.56 6.46
N PHE A 248 -12.30 -13.60 7.27
CA PHE A 248 -11.27 -13.85 8.28
C PHE A 248 -11.85 -14.71 9.42
N PRO A 249 -11.42 -15.98 9.56
CA PRO A 249 -12.02 -16.91 10.51
C PRO A 249 -11.77 -16.44 11.94
N ASP A 250 -12.83 -16.32 12.74
CA ASP A 250 -12.81 -15.93 14.15
C ASP A 250 -13.45 -17.06 14.99
N MET A 251 -12.91 -17.34 16.18
CA MET A 251 -13.46 -18.38 17.07
C MET A 251 -14.34 -17.78 18.16
N LYS A 252 -15.48 -18.44 18.41
CA LYS A 252 -16.43 -18.11 19.48
C LYS A 252 -16.08 -18.86 20.76
N GLU A 253 -16.66 -18.44 21.89
CA GLU A 253 -16.50 -19.11 23.19
C GLU A 253 -16.92 -20.59 23.18
N SER A 254 -17.79 -21.02 22.27
CA SER A 254 -18.18 -22.42 22.08
C SER A 254 -17.15 -23.28 21.35
N ASP A 255 -16.27 -22.65 20.56
CA ASP A 255 -15.48 -23.34 19.56
C ASP A 255 -14.24 -23.99 20.19
N GLN A 256 -13.89 -25.20 19.73
CA GLN A 256 -12.81 -25.98 20.29
C GLN A 256 -11.49 -25.71 19.56
N GLY A 257 -10.47 -25.29 20.30
CA GLY A 257 -9.12 -25.08 19.80
C GLY A 257 -8.48 -26.39 19.34
N ASN A 258 -7.60 -26.29 18.35
CA ASN A 258 -6.80 -27.41 17.90
C ASN A 258 -5.91 -27.91 19.05
N ARG A 259 -6.04 -29.20 19.37
CA ARG A 259 -5.34 -29.84 20.50
C ARG A 259 -3.88 -30.17 20.18
N ASN A 260 -3.53 -30.32 18.90
CA ASN A 260 -2.21 -30.72 18.42
C ASN A 260 -1.59 -29.67 17.46
N PRO A 261 -1.41 -28.40 17.89
CA PRO A 261 -0.80 -27.37 17.04
C PRO A 261 0.67 -27.66 16.77
N LEU A 262 1.16 -27.28 15.58
CA LEU A 262 2.57 -27.33 15.18
C LEU A 262 3.45 -26.29 15.92
N TYR A 263 2.80 -25.38 16.64
CA TYR A 263 3.39 -24.27 17.38
C TYR A 263 3.15 -24.43 18.89
N HIS A 264 4.05 -23.87 19.69
CA HIS A 264 3.85 -23.60 21.11
C HIS A 264 3.74 -22.08 21.31
N VAL A 265 2.77 -21.64 22.11
CA VAL A 265 2.60 -20.24 22.49
C VAL A 265 2.91 -20.09 23.98
N GLN A 266 3.85 -19.21 24.28
CA GLN A 266 4.19 -18.78 25.64
C GLN A 266 3.78 -17.31 25.79
N VAL A 267 3.03 -17.01 26.86
CA VAL A 267 2.65 -15.65 27.23
C VAL A 267 3.37 -15.28 28.52
N ASN A 268 4.19 -14.23 28.49
CA ASN A 268 4.68 -13.61 29.71
C ASN A 268 3.71 -12.51 30.17
N THR A 269 3.52 -12.36 31.48
CA THR A 269 2.55 -11.41 32.03
C THR A 269 3.19 -10.10 32.48
N ASN A 270 4.46 -10.06 32.87
CA ASN A 270 5.13 -8.83 33.32
C ASN A 270 6.64 -8.87 32.97
N PRO A 271 7.11 -8.11 31.97
CA PRO A 271 6.34 -7.38 30.96
C PRO A 271 5.38 -8.29 30.18
N PHE A 272 4.24 -7.77 29.73
CA PHE A 272 3.39 -8.52 28.80
C PHE A 272 4.12 -8.79 27.48
N SER A 273 4.23 -10.06 27.09
CA SER A 273 4.74 -10.46 25.76
C SER A 273 4.18 -11.80 25.31
N ILE A 274 4.22 -12.04 24.00
CA ILE A 274 3.86 -13.30 23.36
C ILE A 274 5.08 -13.84 22.62
N LYS A 275 5.34 -15.13 22.79
CA LYS A 275 6.38 -15.89 22.08
C LYS A 275 5.76 -17.10 21.39
N ILE A 276 6.07 -17.29 20.12
CA ILE A 276 5.61 -18.41 19.31
C ILE A 276 6.82 -19.19 18.82
N THR A 277 6.81 -20.50 19.06
CA THR A 277 7.92 -21.41 18.75
C THR A 277 7.40 -22.56 17.90
N ARG A 278 8.07 -22.88 16.77
CA ARG A 278 7.80 -24.08 15.98
C ARG A 278 8.21 -25.32 16.79
N LYS A 279 7.29 -26.26 17.03
CA LYS A 279 7.58 -27.44 17.86
C LYS A 279 8.60 -28.39 17.25
N SER A 280 8.63 -28.54 15.93
CA SER A 280 9.50 -29.51 15.26
C SER A 280 10.98 -29.12 15.23
N THR A 281 11.30 -27.82 15.24
CA THR A 281 12.68 -27.32 15.16
C THR A 281 13.14 -26.60 16.42
N GLY A 282 12.21 -26.17 17.28
CA GLY A 282 12.50 -25.25 18.39
C GLY A 282 12.73 -23.81 17.96
N GLN A 283 12.58 -23.48 16.67
CA GLN A 283 12.77 -22.13 16.16
C GLN A 283 11.70 -21.17 16.72
N VAL A 284 12.14 -20.05 17.27
CA VAL A 284 11.26 -18.95 17.65
C VAL A 284 10.94 -18.14 16.40
N ILE A 285 9.65 -18.04 16.06
CA ILE A 285 9.16 -17.36 14.85
C ILE A 285 8.60 -15.96 15.15
N MET A 286 8.19 -15.73 16.39
CA MET A 286 7.71 -14.45 16.90
C MET A 286 8.11 -14.33 18.37
N ASP A 287 8.75 -13.23 18.77
CA ASP A 287 9.05 -12.90 20.17
C ASP A 287 8.84 -11.41 20.42
N THR A 288 7.74 -11.05 21.08
CA THR A 288 7.40 -9.64 21.37
C THR A 288 8.03 -9.12 22.66
N SER A 289 8.96 -9.86 23.29
CA SER A 289 9.63 -9.41 24.54
C SER A 289 10.63 -8.27 24.39
N VAL A 290 10.79 -7.70 23.19
CA VAL A 290 11.68 -6.56 22.90
C VAL A 290 11.18 -5.21 23.44
N GLY A 291 10.01 -5.18 24.07
CA GLY A 291 9.39 -3.98 24.62
C GLY A 291 8.65 -3.14 23.57
N GLY A 292 8.16 -1.98 24.00
CA GLY A 292 7.48 -1.03 23.12
C GLY A 292 6.08 -1.46 22.63
N PHE A 293 5.42 -2.40 23.32
CA PHE A 293 3.99 -2.66 23.10
C PHE A 293 3.18 -1.42 23.53
N ILE A 294 2.44 -0.80 22.62
CA ILE A 294 1.66 0.42 22.90
C ILE A 294 0.27 0.23 22.32
N TYR A 295 -0.75 0.68 23.05
CA TYR A 295 -2.14 0.56 22.65
C TYR A 295 -2.91 1.82 23.06
N GLU A 296 -2.84 2.85 22.22
CA GLU A 296 -3.51 4.13 22.40
C GLU A 296 -4.47 4.39 21.24
N ASP A 297 -5.44 5.30 21.41
CA ASP A 297 -6.59 5.41 20.50
C ASP A 297 -6.21 5.59 19.03
N GLN A 298 -5.15 6.36 18.76
CA GLN A 298 -4.61 6.59 17.42
C GLN A 298 -3.13 6.19 17.27
N PHE A 299 -2.66 5.28 18.13
CA PHE A 299 -1.31 4.71 18.01
C PHE A 299 -1.25 3.33 18.65
N LEU A 300 -1.24 2.28 17.83
CA LEU A 300 -0.95 0.92 18.25
C LEU A 300 0.45 0.56 17.76
N GLN A 301 1.28 -0.02 18.64
CA GLN A 301 2.59 -0.54 18.29
C GLN A 301 2.82 -1.91 18.90
N ILE A 302 3.39 -2.82 18.12
CA ILE A 302 3.96 -4.06 18.64
C ILE A 302 5.21 -4.43 17.84
N SER A 303 6.27 -4.77 18.55
CA SER A 303 7.56 -5.17 18.00
C SER A 303 7.77 -6.66 18.20
N SER A 304 8.50 -7.30 17.30
CA SER A 304 8.86 -8.72 17.43
C SER A 304 10.23 -9.02 16.84
N LYS A 305 10.97 -9.96 17.43
CA LYS A 305 12.07 -10.63 16.74
C LYS A 305 11.53 -11.65 15.75
N LEU A 306 12.21 -11.76 14.62
CA LEU A 306 11.95 -12.69 13.54
C LEU A 306 12.96 -13.85 13.57
N SER A 307 12.64 -14.91 12.83
CA SER A 307 13.52 -16.08 12.74
C SER A 307 14.79 -15.84 11.93
N SER A 308 14.73 -14.95 10.93
CA SER A 308 15.81 -14.71 9.98
C SER A 308 15.67 -13.36 9.25
N THR A 309 16.62 -13.04 8.37
CA THR A 309 16.53 -11.93 7.40
C THR A 309 15.99 -12.35 6.01
N TRP A 310 15.40 -13.54 5.86
CA TRP A 310 14.74 -14.00 4.62
C TRP A 310 13.25 -13.66 4.66
N LEU A 311 12.91 -12.38 4.47
CA LEU A 311 11.54 -11.85 4.55
C LEU A 311 11.04 -11.35 3.19
N TYR A 312 9.76 -11.59 2.90
CA TYR A 312 9.06 -11.27 1.65
C TYR A 312 7.66 -10.72 1.96
N GLY A 313 7.12 -9.82 1.14
CA GLY A 313 5.80 -9.19 1.33
C GLY A 313 5.88 -7.75 1.81
N LEU A 314 4.89 -7.30 2.58
CA LEU A 314 4.67 -5.89 2.96
C LEU A 314 4.40 -4.99 1.74
N GLY A 315 3.38 -5.34 0.95
CA GLY A 315 2.99 -4.61 -0.25
C GLY A 315 1.94 -3.51 0.01
N GLU A 316 1.74 -2.56 -0.90
CA GLU A 316 2.39 -2.43 -2.21
C GLU A 316 3.48 -1.34 -2.24
N HIS A 317 4.65 -1.69 -2.79
CA HIS A 317 5.81 -0.80 -2.96
C HIS A 317 6.60 -1.22 -4.20
N GLU A 318 7.23 -0.29 -4.92
CA GLU A 318 8.18 -0.68 -5.98
C GLU A 318 9.49 -1.15 -5.33
N ARG A 319 9.91 -2.41 -5.59
CA ARG A 319 11.09 -3.01 -4.96
C ARG A 319 12.01 -3.65 -6.00
N GLN A 320 13.30 -3.34 -5.90
CA GLN A 320 14.36 -3.91 -6.74
C GLN A 320 14.68 -5.39 -6.41
N ASN A 321 14.24 -5.87 -5.25
CA ASN A 321 14.56 -7.21 -4.74
C ASN A 321 13.34 -7.82 -4.04
N TYR A 322 13.03 -9.08 -4.37
CA TYR A 322 11.90 -9.79 -3.76
C TYR A 322 12.12 -10.08 -2.26
N ARG A 323 13.34 -10.48 -1.89
CA ARG A 323 13.76 -10.54 -0.49
C ARG A 323 14.05 -9.13 0.01
N HIS A 324 13.50 -8.76 1.16
CA HIS A 324 13.87 -7.52 1.87
C HIS A 324 15.36 -7.50 2.20
N GLN A 325 16.08 -6.53 1.63
CA GLN A 325 17.53 -6.34 1.84
C GLN A 325 17.85 -5.21 2.83
N ASP A 326 17.02 -4.17 2.91
CA ASP A 326 17.23 -3.09 3.87
C ASP A 326 16.60 -3.43 5.23
N TRP A 327 17.47 -3.80 6.17
CA TRP A 327 17.13 -4.06 7.56
C TRP A 327 17.53 -2.90 8.49
N ASN A 328 17.96 -1.77 7.93
CA ASN A 328 18.59 -0.68 8.67
C ASN A 328 17.58 0.35 9.22
N TRP A 329 16.59 -0.15 9.97
CA TRP A 329 15.40 0.60 10.42
C TRP A 329 14.56 1.15 9.26
N HIS A 330 14.58 0.45 8.13
CA HIS A 330 13.75 0.73 6.97
C HIS A 330 12.27 0.66 7.33
N ARG A 331 11.46 1.59 6.81
CA ARG A 331 10.03 1.72 7.11
C ARG A 331 9.20 1.54 5.83
N TRP A 332 8.36 0.51 5.82
CA TRP A 332 7.42 0.22 4.73
C TRP A 332 6.05 0.80 5.09
N GLY A 333 5.59 1.81 4.35
CA GLY A 333 4.34 2.52 4.60
C GLY A 333 3.17 1.89 3.85
N MET A 334 2.07 1.60 4.54
CA MET A 334 0.90 0.95 3.95
C MET A 334 -0.32 1.86 4.09
N PHE A 335 -0.61 2.56 3.00
CA PHE A 335 -1.77 3.41 2.82
C PHE A 335 -2.01 3.53 1.31
N ALA A 336 -3.20 3.22 0.81
CA ALA A 336 -3.49 3.22 -0.62
C ALA A 336 -3.25 4.62 -1.20
N SER A 337 -2.46 4.74 -2.26
CA SER A 337 -2.10 6.05 -2.79
C SER A 337 -1.79 6.02 -4.27
N ASP A 338 -2.36 6.99 -4.98
CA ASP A 338 -2.12 7.27 -6.39
C ASP A 338 -0.73 7.90 -6.57
N ASN A 339 0.31 7.10 -6.36
CA ASN A 339 1.70 7.46 -6.59
C ASN A 339 2.22 6.67 -7.78
N MET A 340 3.00 7.33 -8.62
CA MET A 340 3.77 6.63 -9.65
C MET A 340 4.77 5.69 -8.98
N PRO A 341 4.98 4.45 -9.47
CA PRO A 341 5.88 3.50 -8.85
C PRO A 341 7.31 4.05 -8.79
N ASP A 342 7.84 4.08 -7.57
CA ASP A 342 9.17 4.58 -7.24
C ASP A 342 9.59 4.02 -5.86
N ALA A 343 10.88 4.05 -5.56
CA ALA A 343 11.44 3.51 -4.34
C ALA A 343 10.91 4.22 -3.08
N ASN A 344 10.56 3.43 -2.06
CA ASN A 344 10.15 3.89 -0.73
C ASN A 344 8.84 4.68 -0.67
N GLN A 345 7.99 4.59 -1.70
CA GLN A 345 6.63 5.16 -1.68
C GLN A 345 5.59 4.06 -1.40
N ASN A 346 4.56 4.41 -0.63
CA ASN A 346 3.34 3.62 -0.55
C ASN A 346 2.53 3.77 -1.86
N LEU A 347 2.15 2.65 -2.47
CA LEU A 347 1.43 2.61 -3.75
C LEU A 347 -0.06 2.23 -3.55
N TYR A 348 -0.68 1.61 -4.56
CA TYR A 348 -2.13 1.48 -4.69
C TYR A 348 -2.76 0.46 -3.73
N GLY A 349 -2.07 -0.65 -3.48
CA GLY A 349 -2.52 -1.76 -2.66
C GLY A 349 -1.96 -1.78 -1.23
N VAL A 350 -2.70 -2.41 -0.32
CA VAL A 350 -2.28 -2.61 1.08
C VAL A 350 -2.41 -4.09 1.48
N HIS A 351 -1.25 -4.73 1.62
CA HIS A 351 -1.08 -6.14 1.97
C HIS A 351 -0.17 -6.28 3.20
N PRO A 352 -0.71 -6.06 4.42
CA PRO A 352 0.03 -6.08 5.69
C PRO A 352 0.36 -7.51 6.14
N MET A 353 1.03 -8.27 5.27
CA MET A 353 1.50 -9.62 5.52
C MET A 353 2.98 -9.77 5.14
N TYR A 354 3.70 -10.62 5.86
CA TYR A 354 5.01 -11.10 5.45
C TYR A 354 5.11 -12.63 5.50
N LEU A 355 5.95 -13.18 4.63
CA LEU A 355 6.48 -14.54 4.67
C LEU A 355 7.93 -14.46 5.16
N ASN A 356 8.30 -15.27 6.15
CA ASN A 356 9.67 -15.39 6.64
C ASN A 356 10.13 -16.85 6.58
N ILE A 357 11.19 -17.11 5.80
CA ILE A 357 11.86 -18.42 5.74
C ILE A 357 12.77 -18.52 6.95
N GLU A 358 12.66 -19.60 7.72
CA GLU A 358 13.31 -19.77 9.02
C GLU A 358 14.73 -20.30 8.92
N ASP A 359 14.96 -21.25 8.00
CA ASP A 359 16.20 -22.01 7.91
C ASP A 359 16.53 -22.43 6.47
N ASN A 360 17.72 -23.01 6.30
CA ASN A 360 18.19 -23.53 5.01
C ASN A 360 17.47 -24.82 4.56
N VAL A 361 16.64 -25.43 5.40
CA VAL A 361 15.80 -26.59 5.04
C VAL A 361 14.50 -26.11 4.35
N GLY A 362 14.15 -24.83 4.52
CA GLY A 362 12.96 -24.22 3.95
C GLY A 362 11.74 -24.32 4.86
N ASN A 363 11.91 -24.47 6.17
CA ASN A 363 10.81 -24.16 7.09
C ASN A 363 10.46 -22.67 6.95
N ALA A 364 9.18 -22.34 6.98
CA ALA A 364 8.70 -20.97 6.84
C ALA A 364 7.39 -20.75 7.60
N HIS A 365 7.13 -19.49 7.92
CA HIS A 365 5.85 -19.02 8.43
C HIS A 365 5.46 -17.70 7.76
N ALA A 366 4.19 -17.33 7.85
CA ALA A 366 3.73 -15.99 7.49
C ALA A 366 2.91 -15.39 8.63
N VAL A 367 2.89 -14.06 8.69
CA VAL A 367 2.06 -13.27 9.59
C VAL A 367 1.27 -12.27 8.77
N LEU A 368 -0.05 -12.24 8.96
CA LEU A 368 -0.96 -11.20 8.47
C LEU A 368 -1.41 -10.36 9.66
N LEU A 369 -1.37 -9.02 9.54
CA LEU A 369 -2.03 -8.08 10.44
C LEU A 369 -3.34 -7.60 9.81
N ILE A 370 -4.49 -7.99 10.38
CA ILE A 370 -5.82 -7.54 9.95
C ILE A 370 -6.08 -6.13 10.51
N ASN A 371 -5.53 -5.12 9.83
CA ASN A 371 -5.72 -3.71 10.13
C ASN A 371 -5.73 -2.92 8.82
N SER A 372 -6.70 -2.02 8.63
CA SER A 372 -6.85 -1.20 7.42
C SER A 372 -6.69 0.30 7.66
N ASN A 373 -6.31 0.72 8.87
CA ASN A 373 -5.84 2.08 9.09
C ASN A 373 -4.47 2.28 8.42
N ALA A 374 -4.03 3.52 8.31
CA ALA A 374 -2.67 3.83 7.87
C ALA A 374 -1.63 3.22 8.82
N LEU A 375 -0.68 2.46 8.29
CA LEU A 375 0.31 1.75 9.09
C LEU A 375 1.73 1.80 8.49
N GLU A 376 2.76 1.55 9.31
CA GLU A 376 4.12 1.25 8.86
C GLU A 376 4.64 -0.05 9.50
N ALA A 377 5.45 -0.79 8.74
CA ALA A 377 6.24 -1.93 9.21
C ALA A 377 7.73 -1.59 9.15
N VAL A 378 8.43 -1.67 10.27
CA VAL A 378 9.84 -1.27 10.37
C VAL A 378 10.73 -2.47 10.59
N LEU A 379 11.67 -2.72 9.66
CA LEU A 379 12.62 -3.84 9.74
C LEU A 379 13.90 -3.42 10.47
N THR A 380 14.39 -4.22 11.43
CA THR A 380 15.55 -3.88 12.29
C THR A 380 16.67 -4.92 12.20
N PRO A 381 17.97 -4.57 12.38
CA PRO A 381 19.08 -5.47 12.03
C PRO A 381 19.24 -6.74 12.89
N SER A 382 18.68 -6.75 14.11
CA SER A 382 18.68 -7.92 14.99
C SER A 382 17.41 -8.76 14.74
N PRO A 383 17.32 -9.39 13.55
CA PRO A 383 16.18 -9.33 12.64
C PRO A 383 14.85 -9.20 13.36
N GLY A 384 14.25 -8.01 13.26
CA GLY A 384 12.98 -7.71 13.91
C GLY A 384 12.04 -6.91 13.01
N ILE A 385 10.78 -6.89 13.41
CA ILE A 385 9.73 -6.08 12.79
C ILE A 385 8.99 -5.28 13.88
N THR A 386 8.73 -4.00 13.63
CA THR A 386 7.82 -3.17 14.43
C THR A 386 6.65 -2.75 13.57
N TRP A 387 5.45 -3.17 13.96
CA TRP A 387 4.20 -2.68 13.39
C TRP A 387 3.77 -1.41 14.13
N ARG A 388 3.40 -0.36 13.39
CA ARG A 388 2.75 0.85 13.92
C ARG A 388 1.52 1.15 13.10
N THR A 389 0.35 1.28 13.70
CA THR A 389 -0.89 1.67 13.01
C THR A 389 -1.60 2.78 13.77
N ILE A 390 -2.25 3.68 13.04
CA ILE A 390 -2.94 4.86 13.60
C ILE A 390 -4.37 4.58 14.07
N GLY A 391 -4.82 3.32 14.11
CA GLY A 391 -6.16 3.00 14.59
C GLY A 391 -6.51 1.51 14.58
N GLY A 392 -7.80 1.23 14.73
CA GLY A 392 -8.34 -0.13 14.70
C GLY A 392 -7.92 -0.97 15.91
N ILE A 393 -7.57 -2.23 15.66
CA ILE A 393 -7.05 -3.17 16.67
C ILE A 393 -5.77 -3.87 16.18
N LEU A 394 -5.10 -4.60 17.06
CA LEU A 394 -4.03 -5.54 16.69
C LEU A 394 -4.61 -6.95 16.58
N ASP A 395 -4.73 -7.46 15.37
CA ASP A 395 -5.38 -8.74 15.05
C ASP A 395 -4.52 -9.52 14.06
N PHE A 396 -3.72 -10.44 14.57
CA PHE A 396 -2.73 -11.18 13.79
C PHE A 396 -3.23 -12.59 13.47
N ILE A 397 -2.98 -13.07 12.25
CA ILE A 397 -3.03 -14.49 11.91
C ILE A 397 -1.62 -14.96 11.56
N VAL A 398 -1.17 -16.07 12.15
CA VAL A 398 0.12 -16.70 11.87
C VAL A 398 -0.10 -18.06 11.22
N PHE A 399 0.65 -18.34 10.15
CA PHE A 399 0.59 -19.54 9.31
C PHE A 399 1.92 -20.28 9.38
N LEU A 400 1.93 -21.59 9.63
CA LEU A 400 3.13 -22.37 9.99
C LEU A 400 3.72 -23.25 8.87
N GLY A 401 3.14 -23.32 7.69
CA GLY A 401 3.73 -24.08 6.58
C GLY A 401 3.68 -25.61 6.76
N PRO A 402 4.77 -26.36 6.53
CA PRO A 402 6.15 -25.92 6.75
C PRO A 402 6.85 -25.25 5.56
N SER A 403 6.59 -25.63 4.31
CA SER A 403 7.27 -24.99 3.17
C SER A 403 6.70 -23.60 2.86
N PRO A 404 7.42 -22.72 2.14
CA PRO A 404 6.88 -21.43 1.68
C PRO A 404 5.57 -21.60 0.89
N GLN A 405 5.47 -22.64 0.06
CA GLN A 405 4.26 -22.95 -0.70
C GLN A 405 3.10 -23.37 0.22
N ASP A 406 3.36 -24.15 1.27
CA ASP A 406 2.34 -24.51 2.27
C ASP A 406 1.84 -23.29 3.05
N VAL A 407 2.75 -22.38 3.42
CA VAL A 407 2.42 -21.12 4.11
C VAL A 407 1.48 -20.28 3.25
N ILE A 408 1.83 -20.06 1.98
CA ILE A 408 1.02 -19.24 1.07
C ILE A 408 -0.30 -19.94 0.73
N ASN A 409 -0.32 -21.27 0.59
CA ASN A 409 -1.56 -22.04 0.48
C ASN A 409 -2.47 -21.88 1.71
N GLN A 410 -1.90 -21.83 2.93
CA GLN A 410 -2.66 -21.61 4.18
C GLN A 410 -3.21 -20.18 4.25
N TYR A 411 -2.42 -19.19 3.86
CA TYR A 411 -2.82 -17.80 3.76
C TYR A 411 -3.95 -17.60 2.73
N ILE A 412 -3.77 -18.03 1.48
CA ILE A 412 -4.76 -17.90 0.39
C ILE A 412 -6.08 -18.62 0.76
N LYS A 413 -6.03 -19.84 1.31
CA LYS A 413 -7.24 -20.54 1.79
C LYS A 413 -7.95 -19.82 2.94
N THR A 414 -7.28 -18.91 3.64
CA THR A 414 -7.82 -18.14 4.77
C THR A 414 -8.40 -16.80 4.32
N ILE A 415 -7.74 -16.09 3.41
CA ILE A 415 -8.24 -14.82 2.86
C ILE A 415 -9.30 -15.02 1.77
N GLY A 416 -9.33 -16.20 1.16
CA GLY A 416 -10.26 -16.65 0.13
C GLY A 416 -9.55 -16.95 -1.19
N LEU A 417 -9.99 -17.99 -1.88
CA LEU A 417 -9.35 -18.46 -3.12
C LEU A 417 -9.45 -17.40 -4.24
N PRO A 418 -8.44 -17.32 -5.13
CA PRO A 418 -8.44 -16.36 -6.23
C PRO A 418 -9.61 -16.56 -7.20
N TYR A 419 -9.95 -15.47 -7.86
CA TYR A 419 -10.85 -15.42 -8.99
C TYR A 419 -10.33 -16.33 -10.12
N PHE A 420 -11.25 -17.05 -10.80
CA PHE A 420 -10.92 -17.87 -11.95
C PHE A 420 -11.31 -17.13 -13.26
N PRO A 421 -10.35 -16.52 -13.97
CA PRO A 421 -10.64 -15.69 -15.14
C PRO A 421 -11.31 -16.48 -16.29
N PRO A 422 -11.94 -15.78 -17.26
CA PRO A 422 -12.32 -16.37 -18.53
C PRO A 422 -11.06 -16.61 -19.38
N TYR A 423 -11.09 -17.61 -20.26
CA TYR A 423 -9.89 -17.98 -21.02
C TYR A 423 -9.32 -16.84 -21.87
N TRP A 424 -10.19 -16.03 -22.48
CA TRP A 424 -9.79 -14.87 -23.29
C TRP A 424 -8.98 -13.80 -22.52
N ALA A 425 -9.12 -13.73 -21.19
CA ALA A 425 -8.36 -12.79 -20.37
C ALA A 425 -6.87 -13.21 -20.23
N LEU A 426 -6.52 -14.43 -20.63
CA LEU A 426 -5.13 -14.89 -20.70
C LEU A 426 -4.47 -14.57 -22.05
N GLY A 427 -5.25 -14.09 -23.02
CA GLY A 427 -4.76 -13.63 -24.32
C GLY A 427 -4.11 -12.25 -24.25
N PHE A 428 -3.46 -11.83 -25.35
CA PHE A 428 -2.82 -10.52 -25.40
C PHE A 428 -3.83 -9.37 -25.46
N GLN A 429 -3.49 -8.27 -24.81
CA GLN A 429 -4.40 -7.16 -24.54
C GLN A 429 -3.72 -5.85 -24.92
N LEU A 430 -4.41 -5.01 -25.69
CA LEU A 430 -3.87 -3.72 -26.14
C LEU A 430 -4.70 -2.56 -25.59
N SER A 431 -4.01 -1.61 -24.97
CA SER A 431 -4.56 -0.40 -24.37
C SER A 431 -3.61 0.78 -24.56
N ARG A 432 -4.14 1.99 -24.38
CA ARG A 432 -3.41 3.21 -24.06
C ARG A 432 -4.41 4.29 -23.64
N TRP A 433 -3.92 5.22 -22.83
CA TRP A 433 -4.46 6.58 -22.81
C TRP A 433 -4.05 7.33 -24.10
N GLY A 434 -4.93 8.17 -24.63
CA GLY A 434 -4.67 9.02 -25.78
C GLY A 434 -4.84 8.33 -27.15
N TYR A 435 -5.79 7.41 -27.29
CA TYR A 435 -6.34 7.07 -28.62
C TYR A 435 -7.14 8.25 -29.20
N ASN A 436 -7.84 9.01 -28.34
CA ASN A 436 -8.64 10.22 -28.65
C ASN A 436 -9.84 10.06 -29.61
N SER A 437 -9.85 9.09 -30.53
CA SER A 437 -10.99 8.81 -31.42
C SER A 437 -11.13 7.31 -31.73
N LEU A 438 -12.36 6.90 -32.06
CA LEU A 438 -12.65 5.53 -32.48
C LEU A 438 -11.94 5.15 -33.78
N ASP A 439 -11.71 6.09 -34.69
CA ASP A 439 -11.04 5.79 -35.96
C ASP A 439 -9.58 5.40 -35.75
N ARG A 440 -8.86 6.01 -34.79
CA ARG A 440 -7.51 5.53 -34.42
C ARG A 440 -7.57 4.16 -33.71
N VAL A 441 -8.61 3.85 -32.95
CA VAL A 441 -8.79 2.52 -32.36
C VAL A 441 -9.03 1.45 -33.45
N LYS A 442 -9.88 1.72 -34.44
CA LYS A 442 -10.10 0.84 -35.61
C LYS A 442 -8.81 0.62 -36.39
N GLU A 443 -8.05 1.70 -36.64
CA GLU A 443 -6.78 1.66 -37.33
C GLU A 443 -5.78 0.77 -36.59
N VAL A 444 -5.64 0.93 -35.27
CA VAL A 444 -4.74 0.10 -34.45
C VAL A 444 -5.13 -1.38 -34.44
N VAL A 445 -6.43 -1.70 -34.29
CA VAL A 445 -6.88 -3.11 -34.37
C VAL A 445 -6.62 -3.70 -35.77
N LYS A 446 -6.74 -2.88 -36.82
CA LYS A 446 -6.37 -3.29 -38.18
C LYS A 446 -4.85 -3.50 -38.33
N GLU A 447 -4.02 -2.58 -37.84
CA GLU A 447 -2.55 -2.68 -37.84
C GLU A 447 -2.10 -4.00 -37.18
N MET A 448 -2.67 -4.33 -36.01
CA MET A 448 -2.38 -5.56 -35.27
C MET A 448 -2.78 -6.82 -36.07
N LYS A 449 -3.97 -6.81 -36.68
CA LYS A 449 -4.49 -7.92 -37.50
C LYS A 449 -3.69 -8.11 -38.79
N ASP A 450 -3.36 -7.04 -39.50
CA ASP A 450 -2.54 -7.06 -40.71
C ASP A 450 -1.12 -7.57 -40.43
N ALA A 451 -0.56 -7.22 -39.27
CA ALA A 451 0.74 -7.71 -38.80
C ALA A 451 0.70 -9.15 -38.26
N GLY A 452 -0.48 -9.78 -38.16
CA GLY A 452 -0.65 -11.13 -37.63
C GLY A 452 -0.38 -11.27 -36.13
N ILE A 453 -0.47 -10.18 -35.36
CA ILE A 453 -0.24 -10.18 -33.91
C ILE A 453 -1.51 -10.65 -33.20
N PRO A 454 -1.47 -11.71 -32.37
CA PRO A 454 -2.61 -12.12 -31.57
C PRO A 454 -3.06 -10.99 -30.64
N GLN A 455 -4.35 -10.67 -30.64
CA GLN A 455 -4.97 -9.70 -29.74
C GLN A 455 -6.38 -10.19 -29.38
N ASP A 456 -6.58 -10.61 -28.13
CA ASP A 456 -7.88 -11.03 -27.63
C ASP A 456 -8.72 -9.84 -27.15
N VAL A 457 -8.07 -8.78 -26.64
CA VAL A 457 -8.75 -7.65 -25.98
C VAL A 457 -8.31 -6.30 -26.55
N GLN A 458 -9.28 -5.44 -26.85
CA GLN A 458 -9.08 -4.00 -27.06
C GLN A 458 -9.68 -3.23 -25.89
N TYR A 459 -8.97 -2.18 -25.44
CA TYR A 459 -9.42 -1.33 -24.34
C TYR A 459 -10.02 -0.01 -24.81
N GLY A 460 -10.92 0.54 -24.00
CA GLY A 460 -11.31 1.94 -23.96
C GLY A 460 -10.88 2.57 -22.64
N ASP A 461 -9.86 3.43 -22.71
CA ASP A 461 -9.47 4.36 -21.65
C ASP A 461 -10.40 5.60 -21.63
N ILE A 462 -10.26 6.51 -20.67
CA ILE A 462 -11.14 7.66 -20.40
C ILE A 462 -11.46 8.56 -21.63
N ASP A 463 -10.68 8.46 -22.70
CA ASP A 463 -10.93 9.07 -24.00
C ASP A 463 -12.31 8.70 -24.58
N TYR A 464 -12.79 7.47 -24.36
CA TYR A 464 -14.06 7.01 -24.93
C TYR A 464 -15.26 7.78 -24.34
N MET A 465 -15.12 8.30 -23.13
CA MET A 465 -16.19 8.91 -22.34
C MET A 465 -16.53 10.34 -22.82
N GLN A 466 -17.78 10.77 -22.64
CA GLN A 466 -18.13 12.20 -22.80
C GLN A 466 -17.58 12.97 -21.60
N ASP A 467 -16.72 13.97 -21.82
CA ASP A 467 -16.08 14.80 -20.79
C ASP A 467 -15.39 13.99 -19.66
N ARG A 468 -14.93 12.76 -19.92
CA ARG A 468 -14.41 11.82 -18.90
C ARG A 468 -15.46 11.49 -17.82
N MET A 469 -16.72 11.39 -18.20
CA MET A 469 -17.82 10.97 -17.32
C MET A 469 -18.11 9.48 -17.50
N ASP A 470 -17.99 8.74 -16.40
CA ASP A 470 -18.44 7.36 -16.26
C ASP A 470 -19.83 7.10 -16.86
N PHE A 471 -20.06 5.90 -17.40
CA PHE A 471 -21.33 5.49 -18.03
C PHE A 471 -21.81 6.38 -19.20
N THR A 472 -20.90 7.10 -19.85
CA THR A 472 -21.15 7.83 -21.10
C THR A 472 -20.16 7.41 -22.17
N TYR A 473 -20.42 7.76 -23.43
CA TYR A 473 -19.38 7.76 -24.46
C TYR A 473 -19.53 8.98 -25.37
N ASN A 474 -18.41 9.51 -25.87
CA ASN A 474 -18.38 10.69 -26.71
C ASN A 474 -19.04 10.39 -28.07
N LYS A 475 -20.11 11.12 -28.38
CA LYS A 475 -20.92 10.89 -29.59
C LYS A 475 -20.29 11.44 -30.87
N GLU A 476 -19.24 12.23 -30.76
CA GLU A 476 -18.49 12.83 -31.87
C GLU A 476 -17.24 11.98 -32.15
N SER A 477 -16.25 11.99 -31.26
CA SER A 477 -14.97 11.28 -31.48
C SER A 477 -15.08 9.76 -31.36
N PHE A 478 -16.09 9.23 -30.67
CA PHE A 478 -16.39 7.80 -30.58
C PHE A 478 -17.76 7.44 -31.19
N SER A 479 -18.19 8.19 -32.22
CA SER A 479 -19.34 7.83 -33.04
C SER A 479 -19.16 6.45 -33.69
N GLY A 480 -20.15 5.56 -33.52
CA GLY A 480 -20.09 4.17 -34.00
C GLY A 480 -19.40 3.17 -33.06
N LEU A 481 -19.07 3.54 -31.82
CA LEU A 481 -18.44 2.63 -30.85
C LEU A 481 -19.27 1.34 -30.56
N PRO A 482 -20.62 1.39 -30.41
CA PRO A 482 -21.43 0.17 -30.27
C PRO A 482 -21.30 -0.79 -31.46
N GLU A 483 -21.21 -0.26 -32.68
CA GLU A 483 -21.06 -1.02 -33.92
C GLU A 483 -19.67 -1.66 -33.98
N PHE A 484 -18.64 -0.93 -33.58
CA PHE A 484 -17.26 -1.42 -33.53
C PHE A 484 -17.09 -2.56 -32.51
N VAL A 485 -17.69 -2.47 -31.31
CA VAL A 485 -17.63 -3.56 -30.33
C VAL A 485 -18.33 -4.82 -30.85
N ARG A 486 -19.44 -4.69 -31.58
CA ARG A 486 -20.06 -5.85 -32.27
C ARG A 486 -19.17 -6.44 -33.37
N HIS A 487 -18.37 -5.62 -34.05
CA HIS A 487 -17.37 -6.12 -35.00
C HIS A 487 -16.23 -6.88 -34.30
N LEU A 488 -15.67 -6.35 -33.21
CA LEU A 488 -14.67 -7.06 -32.38
C LEU A 488 -15.20 -8.44 -31.95
N HIS A 489 -16.46 -8.50 -31.48
CA HIS A 489 -17.11 -9.76 -31.09
C HIS A 489 -17.27 -10.75 -32.25
N ALA A 490 -17.61 -10.27 -33.46
CA ALA A 490 -17.71 -11.12 -34.65
C ALA A 490 -16.36 -11.69 -35.10
N GLU A 491 -15.27 -10.97 -34.84
CA GLU A 491 -13.88 -11.40 -35.07
C GLU A 491 -13.31 -12.21 -33.87
N GLY A 492 -14.12 -12.51 -32.85
CA GLY A 492 -13.72 -13.29 -31.66
C GLY A 492 -13.06 -12.50 -30.53
N GLN A 493 -12.71 -11.23 -30.76
CA GLN A 493 -12.09 -10.33 -29.78
C GLN A 493 -13.09 -9.86 -28.71
N LYS A 494 -12.59 -9.12 -27.71
CA LYS A 494 -13.31 -8.62 -26.53
C LYS A 494 -13.01 -7.13 -26.32
N TYR A 495 -13.93 -6.44 -25.64
CA TYR A 495 -13.80 -5.02 -25.33
C TYR A 495 -13.86 -4.77 -23.83
N VAL A 496 -12.90 -4.03 -23.29
CA VAL A 496 -12.80 -3.70 -21.85
C VAL A 496 -12.79 -2.18 -21.69
N ILE A 497 -13.51 -1.68 -20.68
CA ILE A 497 -13.62 -0.24 -20.40
C ILE A 497 -13.03 0.11 -19.03
N VAL A 498 -12.42 1.29 -18.93
CA VAL A 498 -12.16 1.97 -17.65
C VAL A 498 -13.48 2.39 -17.02
N LEU A 499 -13.58 2.28 -15.70
CA LEU A 499 -14.56 3.01 -14.88
C LEU A 499 -13.87 3.64 -13.66
N ASP A 500 -14.07 4.94 -13.48
CA ASP A 500 -13.58 5.69 -12.33
C ASP A 500 -14.63 5.65 -11.20
N PRO A 501 -14.25 5.48 -9.93
CA PRO A 501 -15.21 5.53 -8.82
C PRO A 501 -15.83 6.92 -8.66
N ALA A 502 -15.11 7.98 -9.02
CA ALA A 502 -15.49 9.35 -8.73
C ALA A 502 -16.46 9.92 -9.76
N ILE A 503 -17.67 10.26 -9.30
CA ILE A 503 -18.78 10.69 -10.16
C ILE A 503 -18.79 12.22 -10.25
N ARG A 504 -18.69 12.74 -11.47
CA ARG A 504 -18.83 14.18 -11.76
C ARG A 504 -20.09 14.75 -11.11
N SER A 505 -19.94 15.72 -10.22
CA SER A 505 -21.08 16.43 -9.65
C SER A 505 -21.52 17.57 -10.58
N ASN A 506 -22.77 17.49 -11.05
CA ASN A 506 -23.35 18.43 -11.99
C ASN A 506 -24.69 18.97 -11.43
N ARG A 507 -25.45 19.75 -12.19
CA ARG A 507 -26.85 20.04 -11.86
C ARG A 507 -27.65 18.72 -11.91
N PRO A 508 -28.43 18.38 -10.86
CA PRO A 508 -29.29 17.19 -10.88
C PRO A 508 -30.20 17.17 -12.11
N GLY A 509 -30.40 15.98 -12.69
CA GLY A 509 -31.18 15.77 -13.91
C GLY A 509 -30.37 15.72 -15.21
N PHE A 510 -29.15 16.30 -15.26
CA PHE A 510 -28.32 16.28 -16.48
C PHE A 510 -27.49 14.99 -16.62
N TYR A 511 -27.03 14.42 -15.51
CA TYR A 511 -26.15 13.26 -15.47
C TYR A 511 -26.75 12.20 -14.54
N ARG A 512 -27.18 11.06 -15.12
CA ARG A 512 -27.96 10.02 -14.42
C ARG A 512 -27.22 9.37 -13.25
N PRO A 513 -25.95 8.90 -13.38
CA PRO A 513 -25.18 8.35 -12.26
C PRO A 513 -25.17 9.25 -11.03
N TYR A 514 -24.87 10.55 -11.21
CA TYR A 514 -24.89 11.53 -10.12
C TYR A 514 -26.29 11.74 -9.54
N SER A 515 -27.31 11.87 -10.40
CA SER A 515 -28.68 12.17 -9.98
C SER A 515 -29.29 11.02 -9.18
N GLU A 516 -29.17 9.77 -9.65
CA GLU A 516 -29.62 8.60 -8.89
C GLU A 516 -28.78 8.38 -7.63
N GLY A 517 -27.48 8.68 -7.68
CA GLY A 517 -26.60 8.56 -6.52
C GLY A 517 -26.97 9.52 -5.39
N LEU A 518 -27.41 10.74 -5.73
CA LEU A 518 -27.99 11.69 -4.77
C LEU A 518 -29.30 11.14 -4.19
N THR A 519 -30.22 10.66 -5.03
CA THR A 519 -31.52 10.12 -4.59
C THR A 519 -31.38 8.92 -3.67
N ARG A 520 -30.41 8.03 -3.93
CA ARG A 520 -30.12 6.85 -3.08
C ARG A 520 -29.23 7.17 -1.87
N ASN A 521 -28.77 8.42 -1.74
CA ASN A 521 -27.88 8.89 -0.67
C ASN A 521 -26.60 8.06 -0.48
N ILE A 522 -25.92 7.73 -1.58
CA ILE A 522 -24.77 6.81 -1.59
C ILE A 522 -23.39 7.46 -1.53
N PHE A 523 -23.29 8.79 -1.66
CA PHE A 523 -22.00 9.47 -1.71
C PHE A 523 -21.45 9.75 -0.30
N ILE A 524 -20.12 9.71 -0.18
CA ILE A 524 -19.38 10.03 1.06
C ILE A 524 -19.68 11.47 1.50
N ARG A 525 -20.00 11.62 2.79
CA ARG A 525 -20.35 12.89 3.44
C ARG A 525 -19.52 13.12 4.70
N ASP A 526 -19.46 14.35 5.18
CA ASP A 526 -18.99 14.67 6.52
C ASP A 526 -20.06 14.34 7.59
N GLU A 527 -19.76 14.63 8.85
CA GLU A 527 -20.68 14.46 9.99
C GLU A 527 -21.91 15.39 9.97
N ASN A 528 -21.85 16.47 9.19
CA ASN A 528 -22.97 17.41 8.97
C ASN A 528 -23.86 16.99 7.79
N GLY A 529 -23.55 15.86 7.14
CA GLY A 529 -24.25 15.39 5.94
C GLY A 529 -23.85 16.13 4.65
N MET A 530 -22.82 16.96 4.67
CA MET A 530 -22.30 17.67 3.49
C MET A 530 -21.44 16.71 2.65
N LEU A 531 -21.62 16.73 1.33
CA LEU A 531 -20.86 15.89 0.40
C LEU A 531 -19.36 16.23 0.45
N ILE A 532 -18.51 15.21 0.63
CA ILE A 532 -17.08 15.40 0.39
C ILE A 532 -16.87 15.50 -1.12
N ARG A 533 -16.38 16.67 -1.53
CA ARG A 533 -16.23 17.10 -2.92
C ARG A 533 -14.76 17.15 -3.27
N GLY A 534 -14.32 16.31 -4.20
CA GLY A 534 -12.96 16.29 -4.72
C GLY A 534 -12.91 16.71 -6.19
N GLN A 535 -11.81 16.37 -6.85
CA GLN A 535 -11.58 16.63 -8.27
C GLN A 535 -10.71 15.51 -8.87
N VAL A 536 -11.07 15.04 -10.06
CA VAL A 536 -10.41 13.96 -10.81
C VAL A 536 -10.54 14.26 -12.33
N TRP A 537 -10.47 13.24 -13.18
CA TRP A 537 -10.49 13.30 -14.64
C TRP A 537 -11.58 14.16 -15.30
N PRO A 538 -12.88 14.02 -14.97
CA PRO A 538 -13.88 15.01 -15.36
C PRO A 538 -13.57 16.32 -14.63
N GLN A 539 -13.17 17.35 -15.40
CA GLN A 539 -12.47 18.57 -14.95
C GLN A 539 -13.31 19.57 -14.11
N THR A 540 -14.17 19.05 -13.25
CA THR A 540 -15.09 19.76 -12.36
C THR A 540 -15.19 19.00 -11.05
N THR A 541 -15.90 19.56 -10.07
CA THR A 541 -16.12 18.91 -8.77
C THR A 541 -16.70 17.50 -8.93
N SER A 542 -16.12 16.52 -8.23
CA SER A 542 -16.57 15.12 -8.21
C SER A 542 -16.94 14.66 -6.80
N VAL A 543 -17.79 13.64 -6.70
CA VAL A 543 -18.24 13.00 -5.46
C VAL A 543 -18.00 11.50 -5.52
N TYR A 544 -17.76 10.88 -4.37
CA TYR A 544 -17.26 9.51 -4.27
C TYR A 544 -18.36 8.61 -3.69
N PRO A 545 -18.79 7.54 -4.39
CA PRO A 545 -19.68 6.52 -3.83
C PRO A 545 -19.04 5.86 -2.61
N ASP A 546 -19.84 5.62 -1.57
CA ASP A 546 -19.50 4.73 -0.48
C ASP A 546 -19.72 3.27 -0.95
N PHE A 547 -18.70 2.62 -1.49
CA PHE A 547 -18.78 1.22 -1.90
C PHE A 547 -18.92 0.23 -0.72
N THR A 548 -18.96 0.71 0.53
CA THR A 548 -19.31 -0.11 1.69
C THR A 548 -20.83 -0.14 1.95
N ASN A 549 -21.61 0.74 1.29
CA ASN A 549 -23.06 0.79 1.33
C ASN A 549 -23.70 -0.15 0.28
N SER A 550 -24.66 -0.99 0.71
CA SER A 550 -25.41 -1.88 -0.20
C SER A 550 -26.27 -1.14 -1.22
N LEU A 551 -26.72 0.09 -0.93
CA LEU A 551 -27.40 0.94 -1.90
C LEU A 551 -26.46 1.34 -3.05
N SER A 552 -25.18 1.59 -2.76
CA SER A 552 -24.15 1.83 -3.80
C SER A 552 -23.97 0.61 -4.69
N HIS A 553 -24.00 -0.61 -4.11
CA HIS A 553 -23.91 -1.85 -4.90
C HIS A 553 -25.05 -1.97 -5.90
N SER A 554 -26.29 -1.70 -5.47
CA SER A 554 -27.46 -1.72 -6.37
C SER A 554 -27.37 -0.63 -7.45
N TRP A 555 -26.98 0.59 -7.07
CA TRP A 555 -26.81 1.71 -8.00
C TRP A 555 -25.73 1.44 -9.05
N TRP A 556 -24.58 0.90 -8.62
CA TRP A 556 -23.45 0.56 -9.48
C TRP A 556 -23.81 -0.56 -10.46
N GLN A 557 -24.52 -1.59 -9.97
CA GLN A 557 -25.10 -2.61 -10.83
C GLN A 557 -26.08 -2.02 -11.85
N ASP A 558 -26.96 -1.12 -11.43
CA ASP A 558 -27.92 -0.47 -12.34
C ASP A 558 -27.20 0.39 -13.39
N GLN A 559 -26.13 1.12 -13.03
CA GLN A 559 -25.38 1.92 -14.01
C GLN A 559 -24.66 1.01 -15.01
N ILE A 560 -23.92 -0.01 -14.55
CA ILE A 560 -23.19 -0.97 -15.39
C ILE A 560 -24.15 -1.72 -16.33
N VAL A 561 -25.25 -2.30 -15.80
CA VAL A 561 -26.21 -3.07 -16.60
C VAL A 561 -26.97 -2.18 -17.60
N ASN A 562 -27.20 -0.91 -17.28
CA ASN A 562 -27.81 0.03 -18.23
C ASN A 562 -26.80 0.49 -19.29
N PHE A 563 -25.54 0.76 -18.94
CA PHE A 563 -24.51 1.17 -19.89
C PHE A 563 -24.13 0.04 -20.85
N HIS A 564 -24.13 -1.21 -20.38
CA HIS A 564 -23.90 -2.40 -21.21
C HIS A 564 -24.93 -2.55 -22.35
N LYS A 565 -26.12 -1.95 -22.24
CA LYS A 565 -27.12 -1.93 -23.33
C LYS A 565 -26.71 -1.02 -24.49
N ASN A 566 -25.82 -0.05 -24.23
CA ASN A 566 -25.28 0.86 -25.23
C ASN A 566 -23.98 0.30 -25.84
N ILE A 567 -23.09 -0.25 -25.00
CA ILE A 567 -21.80 -0.81 -25.40
C ILE A 567 -21.64 -2.18 -24.72
N SER A 568 -21.57 -3.25 -25.50
CA SER A 568 -21.46 -4.63 -24.96
C SER A 568 -20.03 -4.96 -24.52
N PHE A 569 -19.53 -4.33 -23.46
CA PHE A 569 -18.20 -4.61 -22.91
C PHE A 569 -18.13 -5.94 -22.14
N ASP A 570 -17.00 -6.62 -22.21
CA ASP A 570 -16.75 -7.95 -21.63
C ASP A 570 -16.05 -7.91 -20.26
N GLY A 571 -15.43 -6.77 -19.93
CA GLY A 571 -14.69 -6.56 -18.69
C GLY A 571 -14.61 -5.10 -18.26
N LEU A 572 -14.21 -4.90 -17.01
CA LEU A 572 -14.02 -3.59 -16.38
C LEU A 572 -12.58 -3.48 -15.84
N TRP A 573 -11.92 -2.38 -16.16
CA TRP A 573 -10.74 -1.89 -15.45
C TRP A 573 -11.23 -0.82 -14.47
N LEU A 574 -11.05 -1.07 -13.18
CA LEU A 574 -11.39 -0.15 -12.09
C LEU A 574 -10.13 0.62 -11.74
N ASP A 575 -10.11 1.91 -12.06
CA ASP A 575 -8.95 2.79 -11.84
C ASP A 575 -9.26 3.85 -10.77
N MET A 576 -8.25 4.63 -10.37
CA MET A 576 -8.40 5.79 -9.47
C MET A 576 -9.03 5.46 -8.09
N ASN A 577 -8.98 4.19 -7.66
CA ASN A 577 -9.80 3.64 -6.60
C ASN A 577 -9.11 3.39 -5.25
N GLU A 578 -8.06 4.16 -4.97
CA GLU A 578 -7.44 4.25 -3.64
C GLU A 578 -8.35 4.81 -2.53
N PRO A 579 -9.25 5.81 -2.72
CA PRO A 579 -9.56 6.61 -3.92
C PRO A 579 -8.57 7.75 -4.14
N SER A 580 -8.22 7.98 -5.40
CA SER A 580 -7.44 9.14 -5.83
C SER A 580 -8.26 10.44 -5.80
N ASN A 581 -7.59 11.56 -5.55
CA ASN A 581 -8.16 12.90 -5.57
C ASN A 581 -7.08 13.93 -5.90
N PHE A 582 -7.28 14.73 -6.96
CA PHE A 582 -6.29 15.73 -7.42
C PHE A 582 -6.16 16.94 -6.48
N VAL A 583 -7.06 17.07 -5.50
CA VAL A 583 -6.97 18.03 -4.39
C VAL A 583 -6.72 17.31 -3.07
N SER A 584 -5.96 17.92 -2.16
CA SER A 584 -5.70 17.40 -0.82
C SER A 584 -7.00 17.40 0.00
N GLY A 585 -7.66 16.24 0.10
CA GLY A 585 -8.82 15.99 0.94
C GLY A 585 -10.17 16.41 0.34
N SER A 586 -10.36 17.70 0.06
CA SER A 586 -11.57 18.22 -0.62
C SER A 586 -11.31 19.59 -1.26
N ILE A 587 -12.21 20.03 -2.15
CA ILE A 587 -12.15 21.37 -2.77
C ILE A 587 -12.21 22.53 -1.75
N SER A 588 -12.74 22.27 -0.55
CA SER A 588 -12.78 23.21 0.59
C SER A 588 -11.71 22.91 1.65
N GLY A 589 -10.75 22.02 1.36
CA GLY A 589 -9.80 21.47 2.33
C GLY A 589 -10.48 20.55 3.36
N CYS A 590 -9.80 20.28 4.47
CA CYS A 590 -10.34 19.49 5.58
C CYS A 590 -10.26 20.27 6.90
N PRO A 591 -11.25 20.14 7.81
CA PRO A 591 -11.19 20.74 9.14
C PRO A 591 -10.02 20.16 9.96
N ARG A 592 -9.44 20.95 10.86
CA ARG A 592 -8.44 20.45 11.81
C ARG A 592 -9.14 19.62 12.88
N ASN A 593 -8.97 18.31 12.82
CA ASN A 593 -9.46 17.36 13.81
C ASN A 593 -8.51 16.15 13.89
N ASN A 594 -8.72 15.28 14.87
CA ASN A 594 -7.85 14.14 15.14
C ASN A 594 -7.77 13.12 13.97
N PHE A 595 -8.76 13.04 13.08
CA PHE A 595 -8.70 12.14 11.91
C PHE A 595 -7.85 12.74 10.79
N ASN A 596 -8.04 14.02 10.49
CA ASN A 596 -7.31 14.72 9.42
C ASN A 596 -5.88 15.10 9.87
N ASN A 597 -5.66 15.24 11.18
CA ASN A 597 -4.39 15.58 11.82
C ASN A 597 -4.13 14.64 13.02
N PRO A 598 -3.86 13.35 12.79
CA PRO A 598 -3.63 12.39 13.87
C PRO A 598 -2.37 12.75 14.68
N PRO A 599 -2.29 12.33 15.97
CA PRO A 599 -1.16 12.61 16.84
C PRO A 599 0.16 12.02 16.30
N TYR A 600 0.06 10.99 15.47
CA TYR A 600 1.14 10.38 14.70
C TYR A 600 0.71 10.18 13.24
N LYS A 601 1.56 10.61 12.29
CA LYS A 601 1.53 10.19 10.87
C LYS A 601 2.70 9.23 10.66
N PRO A 602 2.49 8.00 10.15
CA PRO A 602 3.59 7.12 9.77
C PRO A 602 4.52 7.83 8.78
N ALA A 603 5.82 7.75 9.03
CA ALA A 603 6.80 8.55 8.30
C ALA A 603 7.05 8.02 6.88
N ALA A 604 6.76 6.74 6.65
CA ALA A 604 6.84 6.07 5.36
C ALA A 604 5.62 6.27 4.46
N ILE A 605 4.59 6.99 4.93
CA ILE A 605 3.46 7.38 4.06
C ILE A 605 3.82 8.71 3.41
N SER A 606 3.72 8.76 2.09
CA SER A 606 3.92 9.95 1.25
C SER A 606 3.07 11.16 1.68
N GLY A 607 3.43 12.34 1.14
CA GLY A 607 2.73 13.59 1.41
C GLY A 607 3.00 14.22 2.78
N ASN A 608 2.54 15.46 2.95
CA ASN A 608 2.65 16.21 4.19
C ASN A 608 1.47 15.95 5.14
N ARG A 609 0.31 15.61 4.57
CA ARG A 609 -0.94 15.32 5.28
C ARG A 609 -1.38 13.89 4.99
N ILE A 610 -2.10 13.27 5.92
CA ILE A 610 -2.61 11.90 5.76
C ILE A 610 -3.67 11.79 4.64
N TYR A 611 -4.24 12.92 4.19
CA TYR A 611 -5.25 13.00 3.13
C TYR A 611 -4.72 13.64 1.83
N ASP A 612 -3.40 13.77 1.67
CA ASP A 612 -2.84 14.17 0.38
C ASP A 612 -3.12 13.08 -0.67
N LYS A 613 -3.49 13.50 -1.89
CA LYS A 613 -3.99 12.64 -2.98
C LYS A 613 -5.25 11.80 -2.70
N THR A 614 -6.00 12.05 -1.62
CA THR A 614 -7.25 11.31 -1.33
C THR A 614 -8.30 12.20 -0.63
N LEU A 615 -9.31 11.61 0.01
CA LEU A 615 -10.42 12.30 0.67
C LEU A 615 -10.08 12.72 2.10
N CYS A 616 -10.87 13.64 2.68
CA CYS A 616 -10.73 13.94 4.11
C CYS A 616 -11.05 12.71 4.98
N MET A 617 -10.16 12.39 5.92
CA MET A 617 -10.23 11.18 6.76
C MET A 617 -11.50 11.07 7.63
N HIS A 618 -12.10 12.20 8.02
CA HIS A 618 -13.34 12.23 8.80
C HIS A 618 -14.61 11.90 7.99
N GLY A 619 -14.50 11.65 6.68
CA GLY A 619 -15.63 11.28 5.82
C GLY A 619 -16.31 9.98 6.24
N LYS A 620 -17.64 9.98 6.27
CA LYS A 620 -18.48 8.87 6.75
C LYS A 620 -18.76 7.88 5.62
N GLN A 621 -18.52 6.61 5.90
CA GLN A 621 -18.90 5.44 5.09
C GLN A 621 -19.58 4.40 5.99
N THR A 622 -20.31 3.46 5.40
CA THR A 622 -21.13 2.46 6.10
C THR A 622 -20.29 1.52 6.97
N TRP A 623 -19.05 1.22 6.58
CA TRP A 623 -18.10 0.45 7.40
C TRP A 623 -17.33 1.28 8.44
N GLY A 624 -17.47 2.60 8.45
CA GLY A 624 -16.82 3.53 9.38
C GLY A 624 -16.24 4.77 8.70
N ASP A 625 -15.51 5.57 9.47
CA ASP A 625 -14.84 6.77 8.95
C ASP A 625 -13.75 6.40 7.92
N HIS A 626 -13.53 7.24 6.92
CA HIS A 626 -12.53 7.05 5.87
C HIS A 626 -11.13 6.80 6.46
N TYR A 627 -10.80 7.43 7.60
CA TYR A 627 -9.62 7.14 8.43
C TYR A 627 -9.35 5.65 8.72
N ASN A 628 -10.42 4.86 8.83
CA ASN A 628 -10.40 3.42 9.12
C ASN A 628 -10.52 2.56 7.85
N VAL A 629 -11.32 3.00 6.87
CA VAL A 629 -11.72 2.19 5.72
C VAL A 629 -11.11 2.64 4.38
N HIS A 630 -10.23 3.65 4.37
CA HIS A 630 -9.55 4.16 3.17
C HIS A 630 -8.86 3.02 2.40
N ASN A 631 -8.01 2.23 3.07
CA ASN A 631 -7.34 1.05 2.48
C ASN A 631 -8.31 -0.07 2.03
N LEU A 632 -9.63 0.08 2.22
CA LEU A 632 -10.65 -0.85 1.77
C LEU A 632 -11.47 -0.32 0.59
N TYR A 633 -11.21 0.89 0.09
CA TYR A 633 -12.06 1.51 -0.95
C TYR A 633 -12.10 0.68 -2.23
N GLY A 634 -10.95 0.44 -2.87
CA GLY A 634 -10.83 -0.45 -4.03
C GLY A 634 -11.35 -1.87 -3.75
N TYR A 635 -10.98 -2.47 -2.62
CA TYR A 635 -11.51 -3.77 -2.19
C TYR A 635 -13.06 -3.80 -2.15
N SER A 636 -13.69 -2.77 -1.61
CA SER A 636 -15.15 -2.67 -1.49
C SER A 636 -15.84 -2.41 -2.83
N GLN A 637 -15.14 -1.83 -3.82
CA GLN A 637 -15.61 -1.66 -5.20
C GLN A 637 -15.53 -2.96 -6.02
N MET A 638 -14.50 -3.80 -5.81
CA MET A 638 -14.26 -4.99 -6.64
C MET A 638 -15.41 -6.01 -6.62
N GLU A 639 -15.94 -6.37 -5.45
CA GLU A 639 -17.05 -7.35 -5.36
C GLU A 639 -18.34 -6.89 -6.06
N PRO A 640 -18.87 -5.66 -5.83
CA PRO A 640 -20.05 -5.18 -6.55
C PRO A 640 -19.77 -4.99 -8.05
N SER A 641 -18.58 -4.56 -8.47
CA SER A 641 -18.21 -4.53 -9.90
C SER A 641 -18.25 -5.92 -10.54
N MET A 642 -17.68 -6.94 -9.88
CA MET A 642 -17.72 -8.33 -10.35
C MET A 642 -19.17 -8.85 -10.47
N LYS A 643 -20.02 -8.58 -9.47
CA LYS A 643 -21.45 -8.96 -9.50
C LYS A 643 -22.21 -8.23 -10.61
N ALA A 644 -22.00 -6.94 -10.76
CA ALA A 644 -22.62 -6.09 -11.77
C ALA A 644 -22.23 -6.51 -13.20
N LEU A 645 -20.95 -6.76 -13.44
CA LEU A 645 -20.44 -7.25 -14.72
C LEU A 645 -21.09 -8.61 -15.06
N ARG A 646 -21.08 -9.57 -14.12
CA ARG A 646 -21.76 -10.87 -14.32
C ARG A 646 -23.27 -10.72 -14.58
N ALA A 647 -23.92 -9.74 -13.95
CA ALA A 647 -25.32 -9.42 -14.21
C ALA A 647 -25.55 -8.83 -15.61
N ALA A 648 -24.58 -8.11 -16.17
CA ALA A 648 -24.60 -7.57 -17.53
C ALA A 648 -24.26 -8.64 -18.59
N VAL A 649 -23.08 -9.25 -18.52
CA VAL A 649 -22.55 -10.17 -19.56
C VAL A 649 -23.09 -11.61 -19.47
N LYS A 650 -23.71 -12.00 -18.35
CA LYS A 650 -24.16 -13.38 -18.04
C LYS A 650 -23.07 -14.46 -18.07
N GLN A 651 -21.81 -14.05 -18.10
CA GLN A 651 -20.60 -14.88 -18.04
C GLN A 651 -19.68 -14.38 -16.92
N ARG A 652 -18.48 -14.96 -16.75
CA ARG A 652 -17.57 -14.59 -15.65
C ARG A 652 -17.10 -13.13 -15.69
N GLY A 653 -16.88 -12.61 -16.90
CA GLY A 653 -16.31 -11.27 -17.17
C GLY A 653 -14.83 -11.15 -16.76
N MET A 654 -14.23 -9.98 -16.88
CA MET A 654 -12.92 -9.67 -16.30
C MET A 654 -13.01 -8.42 -15.44
N ILE A 655 -12.36 -8.44 -14.28
CA ILE A 655 -12.13 -7.27 -13.41
C ILE A 655 -10.63 -7.12 -13.22
N ILE A 656 -10.09 -5.94 -13.51
CA ILE A 656 -8.77 -5.47 -13.07
C ILE A 656 -9.01 -4.30 -12.12
N SER A 657 -8.27 -4.21 -11.01
CA SER A 657 -8.37 -3.11 -10.04
C SER A 657 -6.98 -2.57 -9.73
N ARG A 658 -6.81 -1.23 -9.73
CA ARG A 658 -5.56 -0.61 -9.31
C ARG A 658 -5.35 -0.79 -7.80
N SER A 659 -6.17 -0.15 -6.96
CA SER A 659 -6.12 -0.36 -5.52
C SER A 659 -6.64 -1.74 -5.10
N THR A 660 -5.99 -2.33 -4.10
CA THR A 660 -6.31 -3.66 -3.54
C THR A 660 -6.08 -3.75 -2.03
N PHE A 661 -6.75 -4.69 -1.37
CA PHE A 661 -6.48 -5.08 0.02
C PHE A 661 -6.32 -6.60 0.12
N THR A 662 -5.87 -7.09 1.27
CA THR A 662 -5.86 -8.53 1.59
C THR A 662 -7.20 -9.19 1.27
N GLY A 663 -7.20 -10.13 0.31
CA GLY A 663 -8.39 -10.84 -0.17
C GLY A 663 -9.00 -10.31 -1.48
N SER A 664 -8.52 -9.19 -2.04
CA SER A 664 -9.00 -8.62 -3.32
C SER A 664 -8.98 -9.62 -4.49
N GLY A 665 -8.00 -10.52 -4.53
CA GLY A 665 -7.82 -11.51 -5.60
C GLY A 665 -9.00 -12.46 -5.81
N ARG A 666 -9.95 -12.55 -4.85
CA ARG A 666 -11.22 -13.28 -4.98
C ARG A 666 -12.16 -12.72 -6.06
N PHE A 667 -11.99 -11.45 -6.41
CA PHE A 667 -12.96 -10.68 -7.19
C PHE A 667 -12.44 -10.26 -8.57
N GLY A 668 -11.12 -10.24 -8.77
CA GLY A 668 -10.47 -9.78 -9.99
C GLY A 668 -8.96 -9.89 -9.91
N GLY A 669 -8.30 -9.36 -10.94
CA GLY A 669 -6.86 -9.14 -10.98
C GLY A 669 -6.47 -7.73 -10.58
N HIS A 670 -5.18 -7.43 -10.78
CA HIS A 670 -4.55 -6.15 -10.44
C HIS A 670 -3.55 -5.75 -11.54
N ASN A 671 -3.28 -4.46 -11.65
CA ASN A 671 -2.23 -3.90 -12.51
C ASN A 671 -1.24 -3.10 -11.65
N LEU A 672 0.06 -3.31 -11.85
CA LEU A 672 1.14 -2.66 -11.06
C LEU A 672 1.25 -1.12 -11.27
N GLY A 673 0.34 -0.52 -12.04
CA GLY A 673 0.13 0.91 -12.16
C GLY A 673 1.02 1.61 -13.17
N ASP A 674 1.19 2.92 -12.97
CA ASP A 674 1.76 3.86 -13.93
C ASP A 674 3.29 3.72 -14.02
N ASN A 675 3.78 2.59 -14.52
CA ASN A 675 5.20 2.28 -14.60
C ASN A 675 5.95 3.22 -15.58
N TRP A 676 7.28 3.23 -15.47
CA TRP A 676 8.13 3.91 -16.44
C TRP A 676 8.57 2.96 -17.57
N SER A 677 8.59 3.47 -18.80
CA SER A 677 9.20 2.80 -19.96
C SER A 677 10.74 2.73 -19.85
N GLY A 678 11.25 1.90 -18.94
CA GLY A 678 12.68 1.77 -18.66
C GLY A 678 13.06 0.40 -18.08
N TRP A 679 14.33 0.03 -18.26
CA TRP A 679 14.88 -1.28 -17.85
C TRP A 679 14.69 -1.58 -16.35
N GLN A 680 14.72 -0.56 -15.49
CA GLN A 680 14.54 -0.74 -14.05
C GLN A 680 13.10 -1.15 -13.71
N SER A 681 12.08 -0.44 -14.21
CA SER A 681 10.69 -0.80 -13.98
C SER A 681 10.34 -2.15 -14.62
N MET A 682 10.90 -2.48 -15.79
CA MET A 682 10.80 -3.83 -16.36
C MET A 682 11.39 -4.91 -15.44
N SER A 683 12.51 -4.64 -14.76
CA SER A 683 13.08 -5.56 -13.75
C SER A 683 12.21 -5.66 -12.49
N ASN A 684 11.76 -4.51 -11.95
CA ASN A 684 10.90 -4.41 -10.77
C ASN A 684 9.55 -5.10 -10.99
N SER A 685 9.04 -5.12 -12.22
CA SER A 685 7.79 -5.77 -12.63
C SER A 685 7.73 -7.26 -12.26
N ILE A 686 8.88 -7.95 -12.32
CA ILE A 686 9.03 -9.36 -11.94
C ILE A 686 8.80 -9.51 -10.43
N ILE A 687 9.33 -8.56 -9.65
CA ILE A 687 9.24 -8.55 -8.20
C ILE A 687 7.79 -8.30 -7.75
N GLY A 688 7.14 -7.27 -8.30
CA GLY A 688 5.72 -6.98 -8.05
C GLY A 688 4.81 -8.16 -8.44
N SER A 689 5.05 -8.79 -9.59
CA SER A 689 4.29 -9.95 -10.04
C SER A 689 4.39 -11.14 -9.07
N LEU A 690 5.59 -11.41 -8.52
CA LEU A 690 5.81 -12.46 -7.52
C LEU A 690 5.16 -12.13 -6.18
N GLU A 691 5.17 -10.86 -5.77
CA GLU A 691 4.48 -10.38 -4.57
C GLU A 691 2.96 -10.54 -4.68
N PHE A 692 2.34 -10.12 -5.77
CA PHE A 692 0.88 -10.26 -5.93
C PHE A 692 0.42 -11.71 -6.05
N ASN A 693 1.23 -12.60 -6.64
CA ASN A 693 1.00 -14.04 -6.56
C ASN A 693 1.00 -14.55 -5.10
N MET A 694 1.96 -14.09 -4.29
CA MET A 694 2.02 -14.40 -2.86
C MET A 694 0.85 -13.79 -2.06
N PHE A 695 0.39 -12.59 -2.43
CA PHE A 695 -0.77 -11.92 -1.83
C PHE A 695 -2.12 -12.56 -2.20
N GLY A 696 -2.13 -13.58 -3.08
CA GLY A 696 -3.35 -14.27 -3.51
C GLY A 696 -4.06 -13.59 -4.69
N VAL A 697 -3.34 -12.76 -5.46
CA VAL A 697 -3.80 -12.08 -6.67
C VAL A 697 -2.93 -12.55 -7.86
N PRO A 698 -3.10 -13.81 -8.33
CA PRO A 698 -2.22 -14.39 -9.35
C PRO A 698 -2.47 -13.83 -10.76
N TYR A 699 -3.65 -13.24 -11.01
CA TYR A 699 -3.95 -12.54 -12.25
C TYR A 699 -3.48 -11.08 -12.09
N VAL A 700 -2.21 -10.85 -12.41
CA VAL A 700 -1.54 -9.55 -12.31
C VAL A 700 -0.98 -9.15 -13.67
N SER A 701 -1.18 -7.88 -14.05
CA SER A 701 -0.60 -7.26 -15.24
C SER A 701 0.41 -6.16 -14.85
N LEU A 702 1.25 -5.80 -15.82
CA LEU A 702 2.32 -4.81 -15.68
C LEU A 702 1.87 -3.41 -16.10
#